data_AF-A0A7X8YI49-F1
#
_entry.id   AF-A0A7X8YI49-F1
#
_cell.length_a   1.000
_cell.length_b   1.000
_cell.length_c   1.000
_cell.angle_alpha   90.00
_cell.angle_beta   90.00
_cell.angle_gamma   90.00
#
_symmetry.space_group_name_H-M   'P 1'
#
loop_
_entity.id
_entity.type
_entity.pdbx_description
1 polymer ?
#
loop_
_entity_poly.entity_id
_entity_poly.type
_entity_poly.pdbx_seq_one_letter_code
_entity_poly.pdbx_strand_id
1 'polypeptide(L)'
;MKRTALSLALAASFLSLYGCSSGGSDIASNTDVGQLAAESFIHNGLLPNMTASNAKTSTAKAGDVSLLTVDFDSVSEENKFKIWPHIRFAPKSGHWNWNDKGSLKVLVKNPSDSDPLSLVFKLSDRVGMVGSAPNALNYAFQLQAGEEREVELLFNGTQRQLPGYFGGEKLDLKTISEFQVYVQGPADAQQAALSQFELVGATGDFIASDVVEIDAGPIPTVATLSQFETGNTSMVFKDLSNASQIKVVDGKNQDKALEVVFSQASDYPSIAFRPSQPWDWSKQGSFNLAFDIENPTDDPVQVYVRVDQGDHQVFGGTADGVTDSMVGSMAITPNSDSTYYMALTKPSQDAVSGMRGEPPRASYNAQAITYSWGEEELDKLDSIYTVQLFLMQPNKDYKLVVNNLRLIPDLVSDTSRFDGLIDQFGQYIGSDWPEKVHSLDELQQQGQQELAERGKAKQNTDRSKFGGWSEGPKFEATGFFRVEKTNGQWNMIDPEGNIYFMTGIDNFRTTDTMTITGVDYQQPEGRQGGEVKSKLRRSLFTWLPEEDSPLAQAYDYVPFVHKGAVEKGEVFSFYLANLMRKYNTDSAQEALDIWRDVSLDRNLEWGFTSLGNWADPSFYGNERVPYVANGWTMFGGEFKKISSGNDYWGPIPDPFDPAFKQAAQNTVDKIATEVEVNDPWLIGVFIDNEMSWGNTANEANRYGLVVNALSYDAAQSPAKKALTDYLQQEYKTVDNLAQKWGQDINSWDSFAAGFDYRDTLNPAMKADYGQMLEMIASQYFSVVQQEVARVLPNHMYLGARFADWGITPEVAKGAAPHVDVMSYNLYANDLKSKGDWSRLPKLDKPSIIGEFHFGSTDTGLFHGGIVTTPNQKERGKMFTHYMNSILENPYFVGAHWFQYTDSPATGRAWDGENYNVGFVTVTDTPYRELVKQATQFNRTMYPKRLALQNQ
;
A
#
# COMPACT_ATOMS: atom_id res chain seq x y z
N MET A 1 -17.02 -52.05 -21.48
CA MET A 1 -16.33 -53.34 -21.67
C MET A 1 -15.21 -53.43 -20.63
N LYS A 2 -14.98 -54.62 -20.07
CA LYS A 2 -14.22 -54.91 -18.83
C LYS A 2 -12.68 -54.99 -19.02
N ARG A 3 -11.94 -54.56 -17.97
CA ARG A 3 -10.67 -55.11 -17.37
C ARG A 3 -9.41 -55.14 -18.28
N THR A 4 -8.16 -54.85 -17.85
CA THR A 4 -7.31 -55.22 -16.69
C THR A 4 -6.01 -54.36 -16.78
N ALA A 5 -5.48 -53.66 -15.76
CA ALA A 5 -4.64 -54.05 -14.59
C ALA A 5 -3.11 -54.21 -14.83
N LEU A 6 -2.31 -53.37 -14.12
CA LEU A 6 -0.92 -53.50 -13.60
C LEU A 6 0.26 -53.70 -14.61
N SER A 7 1.48 -53.18 -14.47
CA SER A 7 2.24 -52.60 -13.33
C SER A 7 3.63 -52.08 -13.78
N LEU A 8 4.13 -51.06 -13.04
CA LEU A 8 5.53 -50.73 -12.64
C LEU A 8 6.65 -50.28 -13.62
N ALA A 9 7.21 -49.12 -13.26
CA ALA A 9 8.64 -48.81 -12.99
C ALA A 9 9.49 -48.00 -14.00
N LEU A 10 9.85 -46.81 -13.51
CA LEU A 10 11.11 -46.05 -13.55
C LEU A 10 11.84 -45.73 -14.87
N ALA A 11 11.82 -44.43 -15.18
CA ALA A 11 12.93 -43.53 -15.48
C ALA A 11 14.30 -44.12 -15.91
N ALA A 12 14.75 -43.74 -17.11
CA ALA A 12 15.95 -42.90 -17.33
C ALA A 12 16.30 -42.79 -18.83
N SER A 13 16.86 -41.63 -19.21
CA SER A 13 17.84 -41.36 -20.28
C SER A 13 17.44 -40.41 -21.45
N PHE A 14 17.67 -39.11 -21.18
CA PHE A 14 18.49 -38.12 -21.92
C PHE A 14 18.69 -38.19 -23.47
N LEU A 15 18.34 -37.05 -24.09
CA LEU A 15 19.03 -36.28 -25.15
C LEU A 15 19.34 -36.94 -26.52
N SER A 16 18.76 -36.40 -27.60
CA SER A 16 19.50 -35.63 -28.63
C SER A 16 18.76 -35.38 -29.96
N LEU A 17 18.90 -34.14 -30.45
CA LEU A 17 19.12 -33.70 -31.84
C LEU A 17 17.99 -33.77 -32.88
N TYR A 18 17.66 -32.59 -33.42
CA TYR A 18 17.42 -32.14 -34.82
C TYR A 18 16.46 -30.94 -34.75
N GLY A 19 16.66 -29.75 -35.34
CA GLY A 19 17.58 -29.30 -36.38
C GLY A 19 16.81 -28.34 -37.32
N CYS A 20 17.14 -27.04 -37.23
CA CYS A 20 17.12 -25.97 -38.25
C CYS A 20 15.85 -25.57 -39.07
N SER A 21 15.58 -24.25 -38.96
CA SER A 21 15.41 -23.21 -39.99
C SER A 21 14.10 -23.04 -40.79
N SER A 22 13.44 -21.90 -40.54
CA SER A 22 13.09 -20.80 -41.49
C SER A 22 12.15 -19.85 -40.72
N GLY A 23 12.30 -18.53 -40.65
CA GLY A 23 12.63 -17.58 -41.72
C GLY A 23 11.34 -16.90 -42.17
N GLY A 24 10.80 -15.97 -41.37
CA GLY A 24 9.59 -15.21 -41.70
C GLY A 24 9.33 -14.12 -40.66
N SER A 25 9.61 -12.88 -41.04
CA SER A 25 9.27 -11.66 -40.32
C SER A 25 7.76 -11.43 -40.37
N ASP A 26 7.09 -11.50 -39.23
CA ASP A 26 5.79 -10.87 -39.02
C ASP A 26 5.74 -10.31 -37.60
N ILE A 27 5.49 -9.01 -37.53
CA ILE A 27 5.24 -8.26 -36.31
C ILE A 27 3.87 -8.72 -35.80
N ALA A 28 3.87 -9.68 -34.88
CA ALA A 28 2.67 -10.16 -34.21
C ALA A 28 2.62 -9.62 -32.78
N SER A 29 1.64 -8.76 -32.56
CA SER A 29 1.08 -8.38 -31.27
C SER A 29 0.70 -9.63 -30.47
N ASN A 30 1.38 -9.87 -29.34
CA ASN A 30 0.95 -10.80 -28.31
C ASN A 30 0.90 -10.07 -26.97
N THR A 31 -0.22 -9.39 -26.73
CA THR A 31 -0.76 -9.22 -25.38
C THR A 31 -1.44 -10.53 -25.00
N ASP A 32 -0.67 -11.43 -24.39
CA ASP A 32 -1.22 -12.55 -23.63
C ASP A 32 -1.37 -12.05 -22.19
N VAL A 33 -2.55 -11.50 -21.88
CA VAL A 33 -2.96 -11.12 -20.54
C VAL A 33 -3.60 -12.36 -19.91
N GLY A 34 -2.75 -13.22 -19.35
CA GLY A 34 -3.16 -14.44 -18.65
C GLY A 34 -2.70 -14.39 -17.21
N GLN A 35 -3.65 -14.20 -16.27
CA GLN A 35 -3.45 -14.09 -14.83
C GLN A 35 -2.48 -12.97 -14.41
N LEU A 36 -2.76 -12.25 -13.33
CA LEU A 36 -1.68 -11.59 -12.59
C LEU A 36 -0.80 -12.72 -12.09
N ALA A 37 0.19 -13.11 -12.90
CA ALA A 37 1.22 -14.02 -12.49
C ALA A 37 1.91 -13.34 -11.32
N ALA A 38 1.76 -13.92 -10.13
CA ALA A 38 2.52 -13.48 -9.00
C ALA A 38 4.00 -13.53 -9.39
N GLU A 39 4.70 -12.41 -9.26
CA GLU A 39 6.12 -12.38 -9.54
C GLU A 39 6.80 -13.37 -8.59
N SER A 40 7.33 -14.47 -9.13
CA SER A 40 8.06 -15.40 -8.28
C SER A 40 9.32 -14.70 -7.79
N PHE A 41 9.36 -14.52 -6.47
CA PHE A 41 10.37 -13.82 -5.69
C PHE A 41 11.80 -14.29 -6.05
N ILE A 42 11.95 -15.54 -6.51
CA ILE A 42 13.25 -16.12 -6.88
C ILE A 42 13.61 -15.94 -8.38
N HIS A 43 12.68 -15.60 -9.27
CA HIS A 43 13.02 -15.33 -10.69
C HIS A 43 13.89 -14.10 -10.89
N ASN A 44 13.88 -13.15 -9.96
CA ASN A 44 14.68 -11.93 -10.00
C ASN A 44 16.15 -12.12 -9.49
N GLY A 45 16.65 -13.35 -9.43
CA GLY A 45 18.08 -13.60 -9.21
C GLY A 45 18.54 -13.60 -7.75
N LEU A 46 17.76 -14.21 -6.85
CA LEU A 46 18.11 -14.37 -5.42
C LEU A 46 19.06 -15.55 -5.12
N LEU A 47 19.06 -16.60 -5.95
CA LEU A 47 19.93 -17.77 -5.74
C LEU A 47 21.43 -17.43 -5.60
N PRO A 48 22.01 -16.45 -6.32
CA PRO A 48 23.40 -16.03 -6.12
C PRO A 48 23.73 -15.46 -4.72
N ASN A 49 22.74 -14.94 -3.99
CA ASN A 49 22.94 -14.36 -2.65
C ASN A 49 22.41 -15.26 -1.52
N MET A 50 22.14 -16.53 -1.85
CA MET A 50 21.77 -17.52 -0.87
C MET A 50 23.03 -18.09 -0.21
N THR A 51 23.04 -18.20 1.11
CA THR A 51 24.09 -18.93 1.83
C THR A 51 23.49 -20.06 2.64
N ALA A 52 24.18 -21.19 2.71
CA ALA A 52 23.82 -22.34 3.52
C ALA A 52 24.84 -22.52 4.65
N SER A 53 24.37 -22.90 5.84
CA SER A 53 25.22 -23.20 7.00
C SER A 53 24.69 -24.45 7.70
N ASN A 54 25.56 -25.44 7.89
CA ASN A 54 25.17 -26.79 8.35
C ASN A 54 24.03 -27.38 7.49
N ALA A 55 24.04 -27.05 6.20
CA ALA A 55 23.09 -27.51 5.21
C ALA A 55 23.76 -27.55 3.82
N LYS A 56 23.26 -28.40 2.93
CA LYS A 56 23.66 -28.47 1.53
C LYS A 56 22.47 -28.13 0.65
N THR A 57 22.72 -27.44 -0.46
CA THR A 57 21.66 -27.05 -1.39
C THR A 57 21.96 -27.56 -2.78
N SER A 58 20.91 -27.89 -3.52
CA SER A 58 20.96 -28.14 -4.96
C SER A 58 19.76 -27.48 -5.64
N THR A 59 19.96 -27.03 -6.88
CA THR A 59 18.90 -26.39 -7.65
C THR A 59 18.65 -27.16 -8.93
N ALA A 60 17.37 -27.34 -9.27
CA ALA A 60 16.93 -27.92 -10.52
C ALA A 60 15.92 -26.96 -11.18
N LYS A 61 16.00 -26.82 -12.51
CA LYS A 61 15.00 -26.08 -13.28
C LYS A 61 14.05 -27.03 -13.99
N ALA A 62 12.75 -26.82 -13.83
CA ALA A 62 11.71 -27.48 -14.58
C ALA A 62 10.80 -26.41 -15.22
N GLY A 63 11.03 -26.12 -16.50
CA GLY A 63 10.39 -24.97 -17.17
C GLY A 63 10.81 -23.65 -16.50
N ASP A 64 9.82 -22.82 -16.18
CA ASP A 64 9.99 -21.57 -15.44
C ASP A 64 9.95 -21.79 -13.93
N VAL A 65 10.06 -23.00 -13.36
CA VAL A 65 10.08 -23.17 -11.90
C VAL A 65 11.48 -23.62 -11.46
N SER A 66 12.08 -22.89 -10.53
CA SER A 66 13.32 -23.30 -9.86
C SER A 66 12.95 -24.07 -8.59
N LEU A 67 13.35 -25.34 -8.52
CA LEU A 67 13.24 -26.18 -7.33
C LEU A 67 14.55 -26.09 -6.55
N LEU A 68 14.46 -25.71 -5.28
CA LEU A 68 15.57 -25.70 -4.34
C LEU A 68 15.44 -26.86 -3.36
N THR A 69 16.34 -27.83 -3.45
CA THR A 69 16.44 -28.92 -2.47
C THR A 69 17.47 -28.53 -1.42
N VAL A 70 17.10 -28.69 -0.15
CA VAL A 70 17.94 -28.37 1.01
C VAL A 70 18.07 -29.61 1.89
N ASP A 71 19.30 -30.05 2.10
CA ASP A 71 19.66 -31.10 3.06
C ASP A 71 20.17 -30.44 4.34
N PHE A 72 19.40 -30.47 5.43
CA PHE A 72 19.81 -29.93 6.72
C PHE A 72 20.55 -30.99 7.54
N ASP A 73 21.69 -30.62 8.12
CA ASP A 73 22.46 -31.51 9.01
C ASP A 73 21.68 -31.78 10.32
N SER A 74 21.97 -32.91 10.98
CA SER A 74 21.38 -33.23 12.29
C SER A 74 21.88 -32.29 13.40
N VAL A 75 21.02 -31.93 14.34
CA VAL A 75 21.34 -31.13 15.54
C VAL A 75 21.20 -31.98 16.80
N SER A 76 22.31 -32.16 17.52
CA SER A 76 22.31 -32.86 18.80
C SER A 76 21.67 -32.02 19.92
N GLU A 77 21.25 -32.69 21.00
CA GLU A 77 20.75 -32.02 22.23
C GLU A 77 21.72 -30.97 22.79
N GLU A 78 23.03 -31.22 22.74
CA GLU A 78 24.05 -30.28 23.22
C GLU A 78 24.13 -29.00 22.37
N ASN A 79 23.77 -29.11 21.09
CA ASN A 79 23.90 -28.06 20.10
C ASN A 79 22.59 -27.35 19.77
N LYS A 80 21.46 -27.73 20.38
CA LYS A 80 20.12 -27.20 20.05
C LYS A 80 19.94 -25.69 20.17
N PHE A 81 20.79 -25.02 20.95
CA PHE A 81 20.82 -23.55 21.07
C PHE A 81 22.09 -22.90 20.47
N LYS A 82 22.97 -23.70 19.87
CA LYS A 82 24.27 -23.27 19.32
C LYS A 82 24.34 -23.37 17.81
N ILE A 83 23.66 -24.36 17.22
CA ILE A 83 23.70 -24.66 15.80
C ILE A 83 22.28 -24.83 15.29
N TRP A 84 21.87 -23.96 14.37
CA TRP A 84 20.63 -24.09 13.63
C TRP A 84 20.97 -24.22 12.13
N PRO A 85 20.91 -25.44 11.56
CA PRO A 85 21.01 -25.69 10.13
C PRO A 85 20.07 -24.77 9.37
N HIS A 86 20.59 -24.06 8.39
CA HIS A 86 19.78 -23.08 7.67
C HIS A 86 20.25 -22.80 6.26
N ILE A 87 19.31 -22.26 5.48
CA ILE A 87 19.60 -21.43 4.32
C ILE A 87 19.09 -20.02 4.61
N ARG A 88 19.78 -19.02 4.09
CA ARG A 88 19.37 -17.62 4.16
C ARG A 88 19.44 -16.96 2.80
N PHE A 89 18.54 -16.04 2.57
CA PHE A 89 18.43 -15.19 1.40
C PHE A 89 18.59 -13.74 1.84
N ALA A 90 19.45 -13.01 1.15
CA ALA A 90 19.70 -11.59 1.38
C ALA A 90 19.47 -10.79 0.08
N PRO A 91 19.10 -9.50 0.18
CA PRO A 91 19.03 -8.61 -0.97
C PRO A 91 20.41 -8.49 -1.63
N LYS A 92 20.43 -8.24 -2.95
CA LYS A 92 21.69 -8.03 -3.70
C LYS A 92 22.48 -6.82 -3.20
N SER A 93 21.77 -5.81 -2.71
CA SER A 93 22.31 -4.64 -2.02
C SER A 93 21.20 -4.02 -1.16
N GLY A 94 21.59 -3.32 -0.08
CA GLY A 94 20.64 -2.58 0.75
C GLY A 94 19.65 -3.47 1.50
N HIS A 95 18.36 -3.24 1.26
CA HIS A 95 17.22 -3.92 1.88
C HIS A 95 16.08 -4.09 0.85
N TRP A 96 15.20 -5.05 1.07
CA TRP A 96 13.92 -5.10 0.38
C TRP A 96 12.91 -4.18 1.07
N ASN A 97 12.12 -3.46 0.26
CA ASN A 97 10.93 -2.75 0.73
C ASN A 97 9.70 -3.58 0.39
N TRP A 98 9.10 -4.20 1.40
CA TRP A 98 7.88 -5.01 1.34
C TRP A 98 6.72 -4.34 2.05
N ASN A 99 6.75 -3.01 2.21
CA ASN A 99 5.72 -2.27 2.93
C ASN A 99 4.32 -2.36 2.30
N ASP A 100 4.23 -2.75 1.03
CA ASP A 100 3.00 -3.03 0.30
C ASP A 100 2.59 -4.52 0.33
N LYS A 101 3.36 -5.39 1.01
CA LYS A 101 3.14 -6.85 1.07
C LYS A 101 2.57 -7.27 2.43
N GLY A 102 1.75 -8.31 2.42
CA GLY A 102 1.11 -8.89 3.62
C GLY A 102 1.65 -10.27 4.00
N SER A 103 2.21 -11.01 3.05
CA SER A 103 2.77 -12.35 3.30
C SER A 103 3.76 -12.81 2.23
N LEU A 104 4.47 -13.89 2.54
CA LEU A 104 5.31 -14.67 1.63
C LEU A 104 4.82 -16.12 1.59
N LYS A 105 4.43 -16.59 0.41
CA LYS A 105 4.07 -17.99 0.13
C LYS A 105 5.27 -18.77 -0.40
N VAL A 106 5.42 -20.01 0.04
CA VAL A 106 6.43 -20.95 -0.45
C VAL A 106 5.80 -22.34 -0.55
N LEU A 107 5.90 -22.99 -1.70
CA LEU A 107 5.53 -24.41 -1.83
C LEU A 107 6.64 -25.27 -1.21
N VAL A 108 6.32 -25.95 -0.10
CA VAL A 108 7.24 -26.81 0.64
C VAL A 108 6.82 -28.26 0.47
N LYS A 109 7.78 -29.11 0.11
CA LYS A 109 7.61 -30.56 0.03
C LYS A 109 8.54 -31.25 1.01
N ASN A 110 7.98 -32.19 1.77
CA ASN A 110 8.73 -33.21 2.50
C ASN A 110 8.97 -34.42 1.58
N PRO A 111 10.21 -34.66 1.11
CA PRO A 111 10.53 -35.79 0.25
C PRO A 111 10.73 -37.10 1.02
N SER A 112 10.73 -37.08 2.36
CA SER A 112 10.85 -38.30 3.18
C SER A 112 9.59 -39.16 3.07
N ASP A 113 9.77 -40.48 3.02
CA ASP A 113 8.68 -41.46 3.02
C ASP A 113 8.25 -41.86 4.45
N SER A 114 9.02 -41.50 5.48
CA SER A 114 8.81 -41.98 6.86
C SER A 114 8.80 -40.88 7.91
N ASP A 115 9.58 -39.83 7.73
CA ASP A 115 9.89 -38.88 8.80
C ASP A 115 9.24 -37.52 8.57
N PRO A 116 8.68 -36.87 9.61
CA PRO A 116 8.14 -35.53 9.49
C PRO A 116 9.25 -34.50 9.31
N LEU A 117 8.97 -33.46 8.54
CA LEU A 117 9.85 -32.33 8.30
C LEU A 117 9.45 -31.18 9.22
N SER A 118 10.38 -30.67 10.04
CA SER A 118 10.16 -29.52 10.93
C SER A 118 10.99 -28.32 10.48
N LEU A 119 10.34 -27.22 10.09
CA LEU A 119 11.01 -26.01 9.60
C LEU A 119 10.53 -24.78 10.36
N VAL A 120 11.39 -23.76 10.38
CA VAL A 120 11.04 -22.41 10.78
C VAL A 120 11.39 -21.45 9.66
N PHE A 121 10.42 -20.64 9.24
CA PHE A 121 10.63 -19.47 8.41
C PHE A 121 10.91 -18.27 9.30
N LYS A 122 11.99 -17.53 9.02
CA LYS A 122 12.35 -16.31 9.74
C LYS A 122 12.52 -15.15 8.77
N LEU A 123 11.90 -14.03 9.09
CA LEU A 123 11.99 -12.79 8.34
C LEU A 123 12.51 -11.69 9.26
N SER A 124 13.59 -11.01 8.87
CA SER A 124 14.25 -10.01 9.71
C SER A 124 14.46 -8.69 8.98
N ASP A 125 14.17 -7.59 9.65
CA ASP A 125 14.71 -6.29 9.30
C ASP A 125 16.16 -6.14 9.81
N ARG A 126 16.73 -4.94 9.67
CA ARG A 126 18.11 -4.63 10.10
C ARG A 126 18.36 -4.90 11.59
N VAL A 127 17.40 -4.54 12.44
CA VAL A 127 17.47 -4.72 13.89
C VAL A 127 17.24 -6.19 14.24
N GLY A 128 16.40 -6.89 13.49
CA GLY A 128 16.18 -8.33 13.64
C GLY A 128 17.41 -9.17 13.33
N MET A 129 18.20 -8.77 12.33
CA MET A 129 19.44 -9.46 11.95
C MET A 129 20.48 -9.47 13.08
N VAL A 130 20.54 -8.41 13.88
CA VAL A 130 21.47 -8.30 15.03
C VAL A 130 20.93 -8.95 16.31
N GLY A 131 19.79 -9.64 16.23
CA GLY A 131 19.26 -10.50 17.31
C GLY A 131 18.04 -9.96 18.06
N SER A 132 17.44 -8.85 17.61
CA SER A 132 16.20 -8.34 18.21
C SER A 132 15.01 -9.22 17.81
N ALA A 133 14.50 -10.03 18.75
CA ALA A 133 13.31 -10.85 18.52
C ALA A 133 12.07 -10.03 18.08
N PRO A 134 11.80 -8.82 18.63
CA PRO A 134 10.72 -7.97 18.12
C PRO A 134 10.84 -7.57 16.65
N ASN A 135 12.03 -7.63 16.07
CA ASN A 135 12.29 -7.24 14.68
C ASN A 135 12.56 -8.44 13.76
N ALA A 136 12.37 -9.65 14.28
CA ALA A 136 12.53 -10.91 13.57
C ALA A 136 11.28 -11.77 13.74
N LEU A 137 10.46 -11.84 12.70
CA LEU A 137 9.26 -12.66 12.66
C LEU A 137 9.64 -14.10 12.37
N ASN A 138 9.16 -15.04 13.19
CA ASN A 138 9.38 -16.48 12.98
C ASN A 138 8.03 -17.20 12.83
N TYR A 139 8.00 -18.21 11.97
CA TYR A 139 6.87 -19.12 11.79
C TYR A 139 7.36 -20.56 11.73
N ALA A 140 7.10 -21.32 12.80
CA ALA A 140 7.43 -22.73 12.92
C ALA A 140 6.26 -23.61 12.46
N PHE A 141 6.55 -24.62 11.62
CA PHE A 141 5.56 -25.54 11.10
C PHE A 141 6.15 -26.93 10.82
N GLN A 142 5.27 -27.93 10.72
CA GLN A 142 5.64 -29.30 10.38
C GLN A 142 4.87 -29.81 9.15
N LEU A 143 5.52 -30.68 8.37
CA LEU A 143 4.93 -31.44 7.26
C LEU A 143 5.12 -32.93 7.51
N GLN A 144 4.09 -33.73 7.26
CA GLN A 144 4.17 -35.19 7.32
C GLN A 144 5.02 -35.73 6.16
N ALA A 145 5.44 -37.00 6.28
CA ALA A 145 6.15 -37.70 5.22
C ALA A 145 5.37 -37.66 3.89
N GLY A 146 6.04 -37.27 2.81
CA GLY A 146 5.48 -37.13 1.47
C GLY A 146 4.53 -35.94 1.28
N GLU A 147 4.25 -35.13 2.31
CA GLU A 147 3.36 -33.98 2.22
C GLU A 147 3.99 -32.87 1.36
N GLU A 148 3.15 -32.23 0.54
CA GLU A 148 3.47 -31.02 -0.19
C GLU A 148 2.41 -29.97 0.16
N ARG A 149 2.84 -28.81 0.64
CA ARG A 149 1.95 -27.77 1.17
C ARG A 149 2.47 -26.38 0.80
N GLU A 150 1.56 -25.51 0.37
CA GLU A 150 1.82 -24.07 0.28
C GLU A 150 1.85 -23.50 1.70
N VAL A 151 3.02 -23.05 2.13
CA VAL A 151 3.24 -22.45 3.44
C VAL A 151 3.30 -20.94 3.28
N GLU A 152 2.35 -20.25 3.91
CA GLU A 152 2.25 -18.79 3.89
C GLU A 152 2.75 -18.19 5.22
N LEU A 153 3.81 -17.40 5.15
CA LEU A 153 4.31 -16.56 6.24
C LEU A 153 3.56 -15.22 6.24
N LEU A 154 2.57 -15.08 7.11
CA LEU A 154 1.82 -13.84 7.33
C LEU A 154 2.65 -12.86 8.15
N PHE A 155 2.90 -11.66 7.62
CA PHE A 155 3.77 -10.67 8.28
C PHE A 155 3.18 -10.11 9.58
N ASN A 156 1.87 -10.25 9.77
CA ASN A 156 1.17 -9.92 11.01
C ASN A 156 0.80 -11.15 11.87
N GLY A 157 1.40 -12.32 11.61
CA GLY A 157 0.98 -13.57 12.24
C GLY A 157 1.14 -13.58 13.77
N THR A 158 2.17 -12.92 14.31
CA THR A 158 2.38 -12.76 15.76
C THR A 158 1.32 -11.85 16.38
N GLN A 159 1.01 -10.70 15.75
CA GLN A 159 -0.04 -9.78 16.19
C GLN A 159 -1.41 -10.47 16.19
N ARG A 160 -1.62 -11.38 15.23
CA ARG A 160 -2.82 -12.22 15.11
C ARG A 160 -2.82 -13.45 16.02
N GLN A 161 -1.74 -13.68 16.78
CA GLN A 161 -1.58 -14.81 17.68
C GLN A 161 -1.76 -16.17 16.98
N LEU A 162 -1.31 -16.28 15.73
CA LEU A 162 -1.42 -17.53 14.97
C LEU A 162 -0.46 -18.60 15.51
N PRO A 163 -0.82 -19.90 15.49
CA PRO A 163 0.04 -20.97 15.97
C PRO A 163 1.36 -21.01 15.21
N GLY A 164 2.45 -21.27 15.94
CA GLY A 164 3.80 -21.33 15.37
C GLY A 164 4.47 -19.98 15.15
N TYR A 165 3.77 -18.86 15.32
CA TYR A 165 4.34 -17.52 15.17
C TYR A 165 4.95 -16.99 16.47
N PHE A 166 6.12 -16.35 16.36
CA PHE A 166 6.78 -15.65 17.48
C PHE A 166 7.77 -14.58 16.99
N GLY A 167 7.91 -13.49 17.75
CA GLY A 167 8.73 -12.33 17.38
C GLY A 167 8.12 -11.50 16.24
N GLY A 168 8.82 -10.45 15.81
CA GLY A 168 8.40 -9.61 14.68
C GLY A 168 7.33 -8.55 15.00
N GLU A 169 7.04 -8.27 16.27
CA GLU A 169 6.07 -7.26 16.70
C GLU A 169 6.40 -5.83 16.23
N LYS A 170 7.68 -5.58 15.92
CA LYS A 170 8.26 -4.32 15.43
C LYS A 170 8.94 -4.46 14.06
N LEU A 171 8.69 -5.54 13.34
CA LEU A 171 9.29 -5.78 12.02
C LEU A 171 9.02 -4.60 11.07
N ASP A 172 10.07 -3.98 10.57
CA ASP A 172 9.97 -2.92 9.57
C ASP A 172 10.04 -3.49 8.15
N LEU A 173 8.86 -3.61 7.52
CA LEU A 173 8.74 -4.12 6.15
C LEU A 173 9.45 -3.23 5.11
N LYS A 174 9.79 -1.97 5.41
CA LYS A 174 10.54 -1.11 4.49
C LYS A 174 12.01 -1.49 4.40
N THR A 175 12.55 -2.20 5.41
CA THR A 175 13.98 -2.44 5.56
C THR A 175 14.33 -3.93 5.76
N ILE A 176 13.54 -4.83 5.16
CA ILE A 176 13.77 -6.27 5.24
C ILE A 176 15.15 -6.60 4.69
N SER A 177 15.94 -7.28 5.51
CA SER A 177 17.35 -7.53 5.23
C SER A 177 17.66 -9.02 5.10
N GLU A 178 16.80 -9.90 5.61
CA GLU A 178 17.02 -11.35 5.54
C GLU A 178 15.70 -12.15 5.57
N PHE A 179 15.62 -13.18 4.71
CA PHE A 179 14.69 -14.30 4.87
C PHE A 179 15.47 -15.60 5.07
N GLN A 180 15.14 -16.38 6.10
CA GLN A 180 15.86 -17.59 6.50
C GLN A 180 14.88 -18.76 6.63
N VAL A 181 15.31 -19.94 6.17
CA VAL A 181 14.64 -21.22 6.45
C VAL A 181 15.61 -22.05 7.29
N TYR A 182 15.20 -22.41 8.50
CA TYR A 182 16.07 -23.12 9.43
C TYR A 182 15.39 -24.27 10.17
N VAL A 183 16.22 -25.14 10.72
CA VAL A 183 15.84 -26.26 11.57
C VAL A 183 16.20 -25.94 13.01
N GLN A 184 15.22 -25.93 13.89
CA GLN A 184 15.46 -25.78 15.32
C GLN A 184 15.74 -27.16 15.94
N GLY A 185 16.88 -27.29 16.61
CA GLY A 185 17.27 -28.54 17.27
C GLY A 185 16.54 -28.78 18.60
N PRO A 186 16.64 -29.99 19.16
CA PRO A 186 17.29 -31.19 18.60
C PRO A 186 16.52 -31.73 17.39
N ALA A 187 17.21 -32.16 16.34
CA ALA A 187 16.59 -32.64 15.12
C ALA A 187 17.49 -33.62 14.37
N ASP A 188 16.91 -34.67 13.78
CA ASP A 188 17.63 -35.53 12.84
C ASP A 188 17.88 -34.79 11.52
N ALA A 189 18.78 -35.35 10.70
CA ALA A 189 19.01 -34.80 9.36
C ALA A 189 17.72 -34.93 8.53
N GLN A 190 17.31 -33.85 7.88
CA GLN A 190 16.05 -33.79 7.14
C GLN A 190 16.23 -33.01 5.84
N GLN A 191 15.46 -33.38 4.83
CA GLN A 191 15.50 -32.76 3.51
C GLN A 191 14.20 -32.00 3.25
N ALA A 192 14.30 -30.84 2.62
CA ALA A 192 13.14 -30.06 2.17
C ALA A 192 13.29 -29.71 0.68
N ALA A 193 12.19 -29.73 -0.06
CA ALA A 193 12.10 -29.17 -1.40
C ALA A 193 11.26 -27.90 -1.37
N LEU A 194 11.83 -26.78 -1.82
CA LEU A 194 11.21 -25.45 -1.79
C LEU A 194 11.05 -24.93 -3.22
N SER A 195 9.87 -24.39 -3.54
CA SER A 195 9.59 -23.77 -4.84
C SER A 195 8.48 -22.71 -4.73
N GLN A 196 8.16 -22.03 -5.82
CA GLN A 196 7.04 -21.07 -5.92
C GLN A 196 7.02 -20.04 -4.79
N PHE A 197 8.11 -19.30 -4.65
CA PHE A 197 8.17 -18.20 -3.68
C PHE A 197 7.38 -17.02 -4.22
N GLU A 198 6.33 -16.60 -3.52
CA GLU A 198 5.38 -15.59 -3.98
C GLU A 198 5.12 -14.57 -2.86
N LEU A 199 5.36 -13.29 -3.13
CA LEU A 199 4.93 -12.22 -2.24
C LEU A 199 3.47 -11.86 -2.53
N VAL A 200 2.65 -11.81 -1.48
CA VAL A 200 1.24 -11.43 -1.58
C VAL A 200 1.08 -10.00 -1.08
N GLY A 201 0.31 -9.18 -1.80
CA GLY A 201 -0.01 -7.80 -1.41
C GLY A 201 -0.70 -7.73 -0.04
N ALA A 202 -0.46 -6.65 0.71
CA ALA A 202 -1.19 -6.38 1.94
C ALA A 202 -2.70 -6.18 1.65
N THR A 203 -3.55 -6.40 2.66
CA THR A 203 -4.98 -6.09 2.55
C THR A 203 -5.21 -4.58 2.66
N GLY A 204 -6.04 -4.06 1.77
CA GLY A 204 -6.26 -2.62 1.59
C GLY A 204 -5.35 -2.05 0.49
N ASP A 205 -5.87 -1.08 -0.26
CA ASP A 205 -5.23 -0.53 -1.46
C ASP A 205 -4.05 0.42 -1.12
N PHE A 206 -3.03 -0.09 -0.42
CA PHE A 206 -1.74 0.56 -0.33
C PHE A 206 -0.89 0.17 -1.53
N ILE A 207 -1.01 0.95 -2.60
CA ILE A 207 -0.04 0.91 -3.68
C ILE A 207 1.01 1.96 -3.35
N ALA A 208 2.23 1.50 -3.06
CA ALA A 208 3.37 2.41 -2.97
C ALA A 208 3.61 3.00 -4.36
N SER A 209 3.75 4.32 -4.47
CA SER A 209 4.29 4.92 -5.68
C SER A 209 5.79 4.84 -5.63
N ASP A 210 6.40 4.43 -6.74
CA ASP A 210 7.81 4.64 -6.95
C ASP A 210 8.10 6.14 -6.89
N VAL A 211 9.14 6.50 -6.13
CA VAL A 211 9.63 7.87 -6.10
C VAL A 211 10.36 8.12 -7.41
N VAL A 212 9.96 9.16 -8.14
CA VAL A 212 10.64 9.55 -9.38
C VAL A 212 12.07 9.99 -9.04
N GLU A 213 13.05 9.27 -9.56
CA GLU A 213 14.46 9.63 -9.45
C GLU A 213 14.88 10.51 -10.64
N ILE A 214 15.52 11.63 -10.35
CA ILE A 214 16.09 12.55 -11.34
C ILE A 214 17.60 12.50 -11.20
N ASP A 215 18.31 12.13 -12.26
CA ASP A 215 19.77 12.24 -12.29
C ASP A 215 20.19 13.69 -12.05
N ALA A 216 20.77 13.94 -10.89
CA ALA A 216 21.19 15.26 -10.44
C ALA A 216 22.65 15.58 -10.82
N GLY A 217 23.34 14.67 -11.52
CA GLY A 217 24.74 14.81 -11.88
C GLY A 217 25.67 14.58 -10.67
N PRO A 218 26.77 15.35 -10.53
CA PRO A 218 27.73 15.14 -9.45
C PRO A 218 27.14 15.55 -8.09
N ILE A 219 27.44 14.76 -7.06
CA ILE A 219 26.99 15.03 -5.69
C ILE A 219 27.60 16.34 -5.18
N PRO A 220 26.80 17.27 -4.61
CA PRO A 220 27.33 18.47 -4.00
C PRO A 220 28.33 18.14 -2.88
N THR A 221 29.38 18.94 -2.76
CA THR A 221 30.31 18.83 -1.62
C THR A 221 29.87 19.79 -0.52
N VAL A 222 29.62 19.26 0.69
CA VAL A 222 29.40 20.07 1.90
C VAL A 222 30.75 20.59 2.42
N ALA A 223 31.75 19.71 2.52
CA ALA A 223 33.11 20.09 2.91
C ALA A 223 34.14 19.14 2.30
N THR A 224 35.19 19.68 1.67
CA THR A 224 36.32 18.88 1.19
C THR A 224 37.28 18.58 2.35
N LEU A 225 37.60 17.30 2.57
CA LEU A 225 38.57 16.88 3.57
C LEU A 225 39.94 16.59 2.93
N SER A 226 39.95 15.95 1.76
CA SER A 226 41.15 15.72 0.93
C SER A 226 40.79 15.57 -0.55
N GLN A 227 41.57 16.17 -1.45
CA GLN A 227 41.39 16.09 -2.91
C GLN A 227 42.71 15.94 -3.71
N PHE A 228 43.83 15.65 -3.04
CA PHE A 228 45.19 15.36 -3.59
C PHE A 228 45.78 16.26 -4.72
N GLU A 229 45.10 17.31 -5.16
CA GLU A 229 45.48 18.21 -6.27
C GLU A 229 46.88 18.82 -6.17
N THR A 230 47.33 19.08 -4.94
CA THR A 230 48.66 19.66 -4.68
C THR A 230 49.77 18.60 -4.56
N GLY A 231 49.43 17.32 -4.74
CA GLY A 231 50.32 16.18 -4.45
C GLY A 231 50.62 15.99 -2.96
N ASN A 232 49.94 16.75 -2.08
CA ASN A 232 50.16 16.70 -0.64
C ASN A 232 49.45 15.49 -0.01
N THR A 233 50.22 14.58 0.59
CA THR A 233 49.71 13.41 1.34
C THR A 233 49.96 13.53 2.84
N SER A 234 50.20 14.73 3.39
CA SER A 234 50.59 14.94 4.79
C SER A 234 49.56 14.46 5.82
N MET A 235 48.31 14.28 5.41
CA MET A 235 47.22 13.73 6.25
C MET A 235 47.03 12.21 6.07
N VAL A 236 47.76 11.57 5.16
CA VAL A 236 47.66 10.14 4.89
C VAL A 236 48.74 9.38 5.65
N PHE A 237 48.33 8.58 6.62
CA PHE A 237 49.20 7.78 7.47
C PHE A 237 49.10 6.30 7.11
N LYS A 238 50.25 5.63 7.11
CA LYS A 238 50.38 4.17 6.90
C LYS A 238 50.63 3.41 8.21
N ASP A 239 50.72 4.13 9.32
CA ASP A 239 51.38 3.69 10.56
C ASP A 239 50.68 2.53 11.29
N LEU A 240 49.49 2.11 10.86
CA LEU A 240 48.77 0.95 11.43
C LEU A 240 49.07 -0.36 10.70
N SER A 241 49.52 -0.30 9.43
CA SER A 241 50.02 -1.45 8.68
C SER A 241 51.01 -0.94 7.62
N ASN A 242 52.32 -1.07 7.85
CA ASN A 242 53.36 -0.69 6.87
C ASN A 242 53.27 -1.45 5.51
N ALA A 243 52.26 -2.29 5.32
CA ALA A 243 52.01 -3.12 4.15
C ALA A 243 51.32 -2.37 2.98
N SER A 244 50.73 -1.18 3.21
CA SER A 244 50.05 -0.43 2.14
C SER A 244 51.01 0.51 1.38
N GLN A 245 50.96 0.47 0.06
CA GLN A 245 51.70 1.41 -0.80
C GLN A 245 50.74 2.48 -1.33
N ILE A 246 51.20 3.73 -1.37
CA ILE A 246 50.40 4.85 -1.91
C ILE A 246 51.23 5.62 -2.93
N LYS A 247 50.57 6.11 -3.98
CA LYS A 247 51.17 6.96 -5.01
C LYS A 247 50.12 7.95 -5.52
N VAL A 248 50.50 9.21 -5.71
CA VAL A 248 49.64 10.17 -6.40
C VAL A 248 49.68 9.91 -7.91
N VAL A 249 48.51 9.76 -8.52
CA VAL A 249 48.31 9.46 -9.94
C VAL A 249 47.32 10.45 -10.56
N ASP A 250 47.23 10.47 -11.89
CA ASP A 250 46.14 11.15 -12.58
C ASP A 250 44.91 10.23 -12.59
N GLY A 251 43.79 10.69 -12.03
CA GLY A 251 42.52 9.99 -12.07
C GLY A 251 41.84 10.08 -13.45
N LYS A 252 40.69 9.43 -13.60
CA LYS A 252 39.91 9.39 -14.87
C LYS A 252 39.60 10.77 -15.47
N ASN A 253 39.44 11.80 -14.65
CA ASN A 253 39.13 13.17 -15.08
C ASN A 253 40.35 14.11 -15.15
N GLN A 254 41.57 13.58 -15.06
CA GLN A 254 42.84 14.34 -14.96
C GLN A 254 43.06 15.10 -13.63
N ASP A 255 42.14 14.95 -12.68
CA ASP A 255 42.32 15.34 -11.28
C ASP A 255 43.38 14.44 -10.60
N LYS A 256 44.04 14.92 -9.55
CA LYS A 256 45.01 14.11 -8.80
C LYS A 256 44.30 13.18 -7.84
N ALA A 257 44.72 11.91 -7.85
CA ALA A 257 44.14 10.86 -7.03
C ALA A 257 45.21 10.07 -6.27
N LEU A 258 44.79 9.37 -5.22
CA LEU A 258 45.65 8.48 -4.46
C LEU A 258 45.45 7.02 -4.91
N GLU A 259 46.39 6.48 -5.68
CA GLU A 259 46.48 5.04 -5.89
C GLU A 259 46.95 4.36 -4.60
N VAL A 260 46.22 3.35 -4.16
CA VAL A 260 46.49 2.58 -2.95
C VAL A 260 46.59 1.11 -3.32
N VAL A 261 47.71 0.47 -2.97
CA VAL A 261 47.90 -0.98 -3.05
C VAL A 261 47.86 -1.55 -1.64
N PHE A 262 46.80 -2.28 -1.32
CA PHE A 262 46.63 -3.01 -0.07
C PHE A 262 47.26 -4.39 -0.20
N SER A 263 48.36 -4.64 0.51
CA SER A 263 49.12 -5.89 0.35
C SER A 263 48.59 -7.03 1.22
N GLN A 264 48.57 -8.25 0.66
CA GLN A 264 48.30 -9.50 1.39
C GLN A 264 49.34 -9.84 2.47
N ALA A 265 50.45 -9.10 2.53
CA ALA A 265 51.49 -9.30 3.55
C ALA A 265 51.03 -8.91 4.97
N SER A 266 49.85 -8.30 5.11
CA SER A 266 49.21 -7.99 6.39
C SER A 266 47.80 -8.57 6.42
N ASP A 267 47.35 -8.98 7.60
CA ASP A 267 45.96 -9.37 7.83
C ASP A 267 45.01 -8.16 7.77
N TYR A 268 45.52 -6.93 7.91
CA TYR A 268 44.73 -5.70 7.90
C TYR A 268 45.45 -4.54 7.22
N PRO A 269 45.78 -4.63 5.91
CA PRO A 269 46.40 -3.52 5.21
C PRO A 269 45.42 -2.35 5.18
N SER A 270 45.91 -1.15 5.49
CA SER A 270 45.11 0.05 5.69
C SER A 270 45.80 1.33 5.26
N ILE A 271 45.01 2.37 5.06
CA ILE A 271 45.44 3.77 5.04
C ILE A 271 44.52 4.57 5.96
N ALA A 272 45.07 5.54 6.68
CA ALA A 272 44.32 6.40 7.58
C ALA A 272 44.48 7.87 7.18
N PHE A 273 43.38 8.62 7.20
CA PHE A 273 43.32 10.05 7.04
C PHE A 273 43.23 10.68 8.43
N ARG A 274 44.27 11.41 8.83
CA ARG A 274 44.38 12.06 10.14
C ARG A 274 44.83 13.51 9.95
N PRO A 275 43.99 14.51 10.26
CA PRO A 275 44.40 15.91 10.24
C PRO A 275 45.35 16.24 11.41
N SER A 276 46.01 17.41 11.35
CA SER A 276 46.88 17.88 12.44
C SER A 276 46.11 18.27 13.71
N GLN A 277 44.81 18.54 13.59
CA GLN A 277 43.83 18.76 14.65
C GLN A 277 42.56 18.01 14.27
N PRO A 278 41.82 17.40 15.22
CA PRO A 278 40.58 16.70 14.91
C PRO A 278 39.61 17.56 14.10
N TRP A 279 38.84 16.93 13.22
CA TRP A 279 37.81 17.63 12.49
C TRP A 279 36.64 17.99 13.42
N ASP A 280 36.20 19.25 13.34
CA ASP A 280 34.94 19.72 13.92
C ASP A 280 33.86 19.81 12.82
N TRP A 281 32.96 18.83 12.80
CA TRP A 281 31.82 18.74 11.90
C TRP A 281 30.49 19.12 12.57
N SER A 282 30.51 19.59 13.83
CA SER A 282 29.31 19.90 14.61
C SER A 282 28.40 20.98 13.99
N LYS A 283 28.91 21.75 13.03
CA LYS A 283 28.20 22.86 12.35
C LYS A 283 27.75 22.54 10.92
N GLN A 284 27.99 21.33 10.42
CA GLN A 284 27.79 20.99 9.00
C GLN A 284 26.34 20.59 8.65
N GLY A 285 25.38 20.72 9.57
CA GLY A 285 23.99 20.28 9.36
C GLY A 285 23.88 18.75 9.24
N SER A 286 22.92 18.26 8.45
CA SER A 286 22.83 16.83 8.11
C SER A 286 23.75 16.51 6.94
N PHE A 287 24.64 15.53 7.11
CA PHE A 287 25.64 15.16 6.11
C PHE A 287 26.00 13.67 6.18
N ASN A 288 26.62 13.18 5.11
CA ASN A 288 27.29 11.88 5.08
C ASN A 288 28.79 12.06 4.79
N LEU A 289 29.63 11.22 5.39
CA LEU A 289 31.05 11.09 5.01
C LEU A 289 31.14 10.33 3.70
N ALA A 290 31.93 10.79 2.73
CA ALA A 290 32.00 10.19 1.42
C ALA A 290 33.41 10.07 0.84
N PHE A 291 33.59 9.03 0.03
CA PHE A 291 34.79 8.72 -0.73
C PHE A 291 34.44 8.61 -2.20
N ASP A 292 35.20 9.25 -3.07
CA ASP A 292 35.13 8.96 -4.51
C ASP A 292 36.20 7.92 -4.82
N ILE A 293 35.79 6.69 -5.18
CA ILE A 293 36.71 5.55 -5.36
C ILE A 293 36.52 4.90 -6.72
N GLU A 294 37.63 4.73 -7.42
CA GLU A 294 37.74 3.92 -8.62
C GLU A 294 38.38 2.55 -8.31
N ASN A 295 37.78 1.49 -8.85
CA ASN A 295 38.42 0.18 -8.96
C ASN A 295 38.84 -0.05 -10.41
N PRO A 296 40.14 0.11 -10.73
CA PRO A 296 40.65 -0.06 -12.09
C PRO A 296 41.01 -1.52 -12.41
N THR A 297 40.58 -2.49 -11.60
CA THR A 297 40.92 -3.90 -11.74
C THR A 297 39.70 -4.74 -12.15
N ASP A 298 39.96 -5.96 -12.61
CA ASP A 298 38.93 -6.93 -12.99
C ASP A 298 38.32 -7.68 -11.78
N ASP A 299 38.80 -7.39 -10.57
CA ASP A 299 38.41 -8.08 -9.35
C ASP A 299 37.55 -7.20 -8.44
N PRO A 300 36.45 -7.72 -7.86
CA PRO A 300 35.73 -6.99 -6.83
C PRO A 300 36.57 -6.90 -5.55
N VAL A 301 36.39 -5.82 -4.78
CA VAL A 301 37.13 -5.63 -3.53
C VAL A 301 36.16 -5.26 -2.40
N GLN A 302 36.19 -6.01 -1.29
CA GLN A 302 35.50 -5.62 -0.07
C GLN A 302 36.41 -4.69 0.73
N VAL A 303 35.95 -3.47 0.99
CA VAL A 303 36.68 -2.44 1.75
C VAL A 303 35.89 -2.12 3.01
N TYR A 304 36.60 -1.93 4.12
CA TYR A 304 36.04 -1.46 5.37
C TYR A 304 36.44 -0.01 5.62
N VAL A 305 35.51 0.76 6.17
CA VAL A 305 35.72 2.14 6.60
C VAL A 305 35.60 2.19 8.10
N ARG A 306 36.57 2.79 8.78
CA ARG A 306 36.51 3.06 10.20
C ARG A 306 36.58 4.57 10.44
N VAL A 307 35.74 5.09 11.32
CA VAL A 307 35.71 6.50 11.72
C VAL A 307 35.82 6.58 13.24
N ASP A 308 36.82 7.30 13.73
CA ASP A 308 37.10 7.43 15.16
C ASP A 308 36.71 8.82 15.69
N GLN A 309 35.88 8.84 16.73
CA GLN A 309 35.49 10.05 17.49
C GLN A 309 36.31 10.25 18.78
N GLY A 310 37.40 9.50 18.91
CA GLY A 310 38.42 9.64 19.94
C GLY A 310 39.79 9.34 19.35
N ASP A 311 40.88 9.71 20.04
CA ASP A 311 42.20 9.31 19.57
C ASP A 311 42.36 7.78 19.67
N HIS A 312 43.17 7.20 18.79
CA HIS A 312 43.36 5.76 18.75
C HIS A 312 44.04 5.27 20.04
N GLN A 313 43.65 4.10 20.55
CA GLN A 313 44.20 3.54 21.80
C GLN A 313 45.72 3.39 21.81
N VAL A 314 46.32 3.11 20.64
CA VAL A 314 47.78 3.01 20.46
C VAL A 314 48.49 4.36 20.68
N PHE A 315 47.78 5.47 20.50
CA PHE A 315 48.27 6.83 20.78
C PHE A 315 47.81 7.35 22.16
N GLY A 316 47.23 6.48 22.99
CA GLY A 316 46.78 6.81 24.34
C GLY A 316 45.34 7.33 24.44
N GLY A 317 44.55 7.24 23.37
CA GLY A 317 43.12 7.56 23.39
C GLY A 317 42.22 6.35 23.69
N THR A 318 40.95 6.44 23.31
CA THR A 318 39.90 5.46 23.60
C THR A 318 39.44 4.65 22.38
N ALA A 319 39.73 5.13 21.17
CA ALA A 319 39.22 4.50 19.95
C ALA A 319 39.97 3.22 19.59
N ASP A 320 39.27 2.09 19.49
CA ASP A 320 39.86 0.75 19.27
C ASP A 320 39.28 -0.03 18.07
N GLY A 321 38.34 0.57 17.33
CA GLY A 321 37.61 -0.08 16.24
C GLY A 321 36.25 -0.63 16.66
N VAL A 322 35.89 -0.47 17.93
CA VAL A 322 34.58 -0.79 18.49
C VAL A 322 34.07 0.37 19.36
N THR A 323 34.85 0.77 20.37
CA THR A 323 34.56 1.90 21.27
C THR A 323 35.02 3.21 20.64
N ASP A 324 34.21 4.27 20.73
CA ASP A 324 34.50 5.58 20.09
C ASP A 324 34.88 5.45 18.60
N SER A 325 34.41 4.38 17.95
CA SER A 325 34.75 3.99 16.59
C SER A 325 33.52 3.42 15.90
N MET A 326 33.23 3.85 14.69
CA MET A 326 32.20 3.27 13.84
C MET A 326 32.86 2.58 12.65
N VAL A 327 32.45 1.35 12.35
CA VAL A 327 32.96 0.59 11.21
C VAL A 327 31.84 0.24 10.25
N GLY A 328 32.05 0.58 8.97
CA GLY A 328 31.23 0.18 7.85
C GLY A 328 32.01 -0.62 6.83
N SER A 329 31.31 -1.16 5.84
CA SER A 329 31.89 -1.92 4.75
C SER A 329 31.18 -1.66 3.43
N MET A 330 31.91 -1.84 2.34
CA MET A 330 31.43 -1.64 0.98
C MET A 330 32.10 -2.66 0.05
N ALA A 331 31.37 -3.08 -0.98
CA ALA A 331 31.92 -3.85 -2.09
C ALA A 331 32.13 -2.91 -3.28
N ILE A 332 33.36 -2.86 -3.79
CA ILE A 332 33.73 -2.02 -4.93
C ILE A 332 33.83 -2.91 -6.16
N THR A 333 32.91 -2.71 -7.11
CA THR A 333 32.80 -3.53 -8.32
C THR A 333 34.00 -3.36 -9.26
N PRO A 334 34.37 -4.38 -10.06
CA PRO A 334 35.42 -4.27 -11.07
C PRO A 334 35.17 -3.12 -12.05
N ASN A 335 36.25 -2.49 -12.52
CA ASN A 335 36.22 -1.47 -13.58
C ASN A 335 35.19 -0.33 -13.36
N SER A 336 34.94 0.03 -12.11
CA SER A 336 33.88 0.99 -11.72
C SER A 336 34.45 2.27 -11.09
N ASP A 337 33.62 3.31 -11.08
CA ASP A 337 33.86 4.58 -10.41
C ASP A 337 32.53 5.03 -9.79
N SER A 338 32.55 5.34 -8.50
CA SER A 338 31.36 5.72 -7.72
C SER A 338 31.77 6.52 -6.50
N THR A 339 30.84 7.33 -5.99
CA THR A 339 30.93 7.84 -4.62
C THR A 339 30.42 6.76 -3.65
N TYR A 340 31.09 6.58 -2.51
CA TYR A 340 30.68 5.70 -1.43
C TYR A 340 30.48 6.53 -0.17
N TYR A 341 29.32 6.44 0.48
CA TYR A 341 28.97 7.35 1.57
C TYR A 341 28.49 6.64 2.85
N MET A 342 28.81 7.19 4.01
CA MET A 342 28.53 6.66 5.33
C MET A 342 27.82 7.71 6.17
N ALA A 343 26.62 7.37 6.67
CA ALA A 343 25.95 8.16 7.69
C ALA A 343 26.67 7.92 9.03
N LEU A 344 27.07 9.01 9.69
CA LEU A 344 27.77 8.93 10.97
C LEU A 344 26.86 9.14 12.18
N THR A 345 25.65 9.64 11.94
CA THR A 345 24.61 9.84 12.95
C THR A 345 23.34 9.14 12.51
N LYS A 346 22.44 8.87 13.45
CA LYS A 346 21.12 8.37 13.09
C LYS A 346 20.41 9.39 12.19
N PRO A 347 19.77 8.94 11.09
CA PRO A 347 18.82 9.77 10.35
C PRO A 347 17.86 10.41 11.35
N SER A 348 17.54 11.69 11.17
CA SER A 348 16.54 12.34 12.01
C SER A 348 15.26 11.50 11.93
N GLN A 349 14.78 10.98 13.06
CA GLN A 349 13.62 10.09 13.12
C GLN A 349 12.30 10.75 12.68
N ASP A 350 12.33 11.99 12.18
CA ASP A 350 11.21 12.93 12.20
C ASP A 350 10.67 13.37 10.83
N ALA A 351 11.18 12.84 9.72
CA ALA A 351 10.73 13.28 8.38
C ALA A 351 9.59 12.43 7.81
N VAL A 352 8.50 12.24 8.56
CA VAL A 352 7.27 11.67 7.99
C VAL A 352 6.60 12.74 7.14
N SER A 353 6.62 12.58 5.81
CA SER A 353 6.02 13.53 4.88
C SER A 353 4.49 13.61 5.02
N GLY A 354 3.86 12.50 5.43
CA GLY A 354 2.40 12.36 5.45
C GLY A 354 1.80 12.29 4.03
N MET A 355 2.62 11.96 3.02
CA MET A 355 2.23 11.86 1.62
C MET A 355 2.36 10.40 1.17
N ARG A 356 1.41 9.90 0.37
CA ARG A 356 1.49 8.53 -0.19
C ARG A 356 2.46 8.43 -1.37
N GLY A 357 2.46 9.41 -2.27
CA GLY A 357 3.49 9.59 -3.29
C GLY A 357 4.37 10.79 -2.94
N GLU A 358 5.69 10.65 -3.09
CA GLU A 358 6.63 11.69 -2.71
C GLU A 358 7.17 12.46 -3.91
N PRO A 359 7.55 13.74 -3.76
CA PRO A 359 8.11 14.52 -4.86
C PRO A 359 9.40 13.89 -5.41
N PRO A 360 9.80 14.24 -6.64
CA PRO A 360 11.00 13.67 -7.24
C PRO A 360 12.23 13.80 -6.34
N ARG A 361 13.06 12.77 -6.29
CA ARG A 361 14.32 12.73 -5.54
C ARG A 361 15.49 12.90 -6.48
N ALA A 362 16.50 13.66 -6.04
CA ALA A 362 17.80 13.64 -6.69
C ALA A 362 18.43 12.23 -6.55
N SER A 363 18.80 11.65 -7.68
CA SER A 363 19.58 10.42 -7.76
C SER A 363 20.99 10.75 -8.20
N TYR A 364 21.96 10.04 -7.63
CA TYR A 364 23.38 10.29 -7.81
C TYR A 364 24.09 8.95 -8.02
N ASN A 365 25.23 8.94 -8.71
CA ASN A 365 26.12 7.77 -8.78
C ASN A 365 26.85 7.56 -7.44
N ALA A 366 26.10 7.11 -6.43
CA ALA A 366 26.56 6.92 -5.06
C ALA A 366 26.08 5.59 -4.48
N GLN A 367 26.90 5.00 -3.60
CA GLN A 367 26.59 3.76 -2.90
C GLN A 367 26.75 3.94 -1.40
N ALA A 368 25.75 3.50 -0.63
CA ALA A 368 25.84 3.54 0.83
C ALA A 368 26.87 2.52 1.34
N ILE A 369 27.73 2.97 2.25
CA ILE A 369 28.59 2.13 3.07
C ILE A 369 27.71 1.48 4.13
N THR A 370 27.73 0.16 4.17
CA THR A 370 26.90 -0.63 5.07
C THR A 370 27.53 -0.65 6.45
N TYR A 371 26.80 -0.26 7.49
CA TYR A 371 27.27 -0.41 8.87
C TYR A 371 27.63 -1.87 9.15
N SER A 372 28.75 -2.09 9.84
CA SER A 372 29.26 -3.42 10.18
C SER A 372 29.26 -3.64 11.70
N TRP A 373 30.03 -2.85 12.45
CA TRP A 373 30.14 -2.95 13.92
C TRP A 373 30.70 -1.65 14.53
N GLY A 374 30.75 -1.59 15.86
CA GLY A 374 31.22 -0.45 16.64
C GLY A 374 30.06 0.35 17.20
N GLU A 375 30.23 1.67 17.32
CA GLU A 375 29.16 2.58 17.68
C GLU A 375 28.15 2.71 16.51
N GLU A 376 26.86 2.60 16.79
CA GLU A 376 25.79 2.76 15.79
C GLU A 376 25.58 4.22 15.36
N GLU A 377 26.06 5.17 16.16
CA GLU A 377 26.11 6.60 15.88
C GLU A 377 27.32 7.24 16.57
N LEU A 378 27.89 8.26 15.94
CA LEU A 378 28.96 9.08 16.52
C LEU A 378 28.34 10.35 17.11
N ASP A 379 28.38 10.48 18.42
CA ASP A 379 27.80 11.59 19.18
C ASP A 379 28.76 12.78 19.36
N LYS A 380 30.06 12.61 19.06
CA LYS A 380 31.12 13.63 19.16
C LYS A 380 31.60 14.11 17.80
N LEU A 381 30.70 14.69 17.02
CA LEU A 381 31.04 15.25 15.69
C LEU A 381 31.98 16.47 15.75
N ASP A 382 32.21 17.05 16.93
CA ASP A 382 33.18 18.15 17.13
C ASP A 382 34.65 17.65 17.20
N SER A 383 34.84 16.33 17.25
CA SER A 383 36.12 15.70 17.59
C SER A 383 36.38 14.42 16.78
N ILE A 384 36.33 14.48 15.44
CA ILE A 384 36.64 13.32 14.59
C ILE A 384 38.14 13.26 14.31
N TYR A 385 38.80 12.20 14.79
CA TYR A 385 40.26 12.09 14.77
C TYR A 385 40.81 11.40 13.52
N THR A 386 40.18 10.30 13.12
CA THR A 386 40.72 9.44 12.07
C THR A 386 39.60 8.88 11.20
N VAL A 387 39.83 8.85 9.89
CA VAL A 387 39.03 8.07 8.93
C VAL A 387 39.96 7.07 8.26
N GLN A 388 39.66 5.77 8.32
CA GLN A 388 40.54 4.72 7.83
C GLN A 388 39.83 3.86 6.77
N LEU A 389 40.55 3.52 5.70
CA LEU A 389 40.17 2.48 4.75
C LEU A 389 41.07 1.25 4.98
N PHE A 390 40.48 0.06 5.10
CA PHE A 390 41.24 -1.17 5.31
C PHE A 390 40.57 -2.40 4.68
N LEU A 391 41.37 -3.44 4.43
CA LEU A 391 40.88 -4.77 4.05
C LEU A 391 41.06 -5.73 5.22
N MET A 392 40.26 -6.81 5.25
CA MET A 392 40.43 -7.89 6.22
C MET A 392 40.92 -9.14 5.50
N GLN A 393 42.07 -9.65 5.94
CA GLN A 393 42.73 -10.87 5.49
C GLN A 393 42.70 -11.06 3.96
N PRO A 394 43.21 -10.09 3.18
CA PRO A 394 43.18 -10.20 1.74
C PRO A 394 44.03 -11.37 1.25
N ASN A 395 43.49 -12.14 0.31
CA ASN A 395 44.15 -13.32 -0.27
C ASN A 395 45.09 -13.01 -1.45
N LYS A 396 45.21 -11.73 -1.82
CA LYS A 396 46.12 -11.17 -2.82
C LYS A 396 46.25 -9.66 -2.61
N ASP A 397 47.17 -9.03 -3.31
CA ASP A 397 47.25 -7.57 -3.31
C ASP A 397 46.05 -6.97 -4.08
N TYR A 398 45.44 -5.94 -3.52
CA TYR A 398 44.32 -5.21 -4.13
C TYR A 398 44.69 -3.76 -4.40
N LYS A 399 44.21 -3.22 -5.53
CA LYS A 399 44.51 -1.86 -5.97
C LYS A 399 43.22 -1.04 -6.12
N LEU A 400 43.20 0.14 -5.52
CA LEU A 400 42.11 1.12 -5.62
C LEU A 400 42.69 2.51 -5.87
N VAL A 401 41.88 3.40 -6.45
CA VAL A 401 42.24 4.81 -6.65
C VAL A 401 41.21 5.66 -5.89
N VAL A 402 41.67 6.37 -4.86
CA VAL A 402 40.82 7.25 -4.03
C VAL A 402 41.01 8.69 -4.51
N ASN A 403 39.95 9.29 -5.04
CA ASN A 403 39.98 10.65 -5.58
C ASN A 403 39.74 11.68 -4.48
N ASN A 404 38.58 11.63 -3.82
CA ASN A 404 38.18 12.60 -2.79
C ASN A 404 37.77 11.92 -1.49
N LEU A 405 38.12 12.57 -0.38
CA LEU A 405 37.48 12.39 0.92
C LEU A 405 36.73 13.68 1.24
N ARG A 406 35.42 13.61 1.43
CA ARG A 406 34.58 14.80 1.62
C ARG A 406 33.35 14.50 2.47
N LEU A 407 32.69 15.55 2.93
CA LEU A 407 31.31 15.48 3.41
C LEU A 407 30.38 15.85 2.24
N ILE A 408 29.28 15.12 2.12
CA ILE A 408 28.20 15.35 1.14
C ILE A 408 26.87 15.56 1.87
N PRO A 409 25.84 16.13 1.22
CA PRO A 409 24.50 16.20 1.81
C PRO A 409 24.02 14.81 2.25
N ASP A 410 23.16 14.75 3.25
CA ASP A 410 22.49 13.50 3.58
C ASP A 410 21.59 13.07 2.42
N LEU A 411 22.08 12.12 1.63
CA LEU A 411 21.37 11.60 0.48
C LEU A 411 20.15 10.79 0.88
N VAL A 412 20.11 10.19 2.08
CA VAL A 412 19.03 9.27 2.50
C VAL A 412 17.83 10.04 3.04
N SER A 413 18.08 11.09 3.82
CA SER A 413 17.05 11.89 4.49
C SER A 413 16.91 13.29 3.89
N ASP A 414 17.13 13.45 2.58
CA ASP A 414 17.04 14.75 1.91
C ASP A 414 15.62 15.33 2.03
N THR A 415 15.43 16.15 3.07
CA THR A 415 14.18 16.86 3.34
C THR A 415 14.06 18.15 2.54
N SER A 416 15.15 18.62 1.93
CA SER A 416 15.16 19.91 1.21
C SER A 416 14.27 19.89 -0.02
N ARG A 417 14.05 18.72 -0.63
CA ARG A 417 13.12 18.55 -1.77
C ARG A 417 11.65 18.84 -1.42
N PHE A 418 11.31 18.87 -0.12
CA PHE A 418 9.97 19.21 0.35
C PHE A 418 9.80 20.72 0.57
N ASP A 419 10.89 21.48 0.71
CA ASP A 419 10.82 22.90 1.03
C ASP A 419 10.27 23.70 -0.16
N GLY A 420 9.21 24.47 0.09
CA GLY A 420 8.58 25.33 -0.93
C GLY A 420 8.04 24.54 -2.12
N LEU A 421 7.53 23.34 -1.90
CA LEU A 421 7.02 22.44 -2.94
C LEU A 421 5.75 22.98 -3.63
N ILE A 422 4.89 23.64 -2.85
CA ILE A 422 3.52 24.00 -3.24
C ILE A 422 3.35 25.51 -3.34
N ASP A 423 2.80 25.97 -4.48
CA ASP A 423 2.46 27.37 -4.74
C ASP A 423 1.19 27.83 -3.99
N GLN A 424 0.85 29.11 -4.15
CA GLN A 424 -0.34 29.71 -3.53
C GLN A 424 -1.68 29.08 -3.95
N PHE A 425 -1.73 28.38 -5.08
CA PHE A 425 -2.92 27.70 -5.61
C PHE A 425 -2.97 26.22 -5.20
N GLY A 426 -2.00 25.72 -4.44
CA GLY A 426 -1.94 24.30 -4.06
C GLY A 426 -1.29 23.41 -5.12
N GLN A 427 -0.60 23.99 -6.11
CA GLN A 427 0.01 23.27 -7.22
C GLN A 427 1.52 23.06 -7.02
N TYR A 428 2.05 21.95 -7.51
CA TYR A 428 3.49 21.69 -7.50
C TYR A 428 4.24 22.70 -8.39
N ILE A 429 5.32 23.28 -7.84
CA ILE A 429 6.09 24.34 -8.50
C ILE A 429 7.06 23.77 -9.55
N GLY A 430 7.59 22.56 -9.35
CA GLY A 430 8.73 22.04 -10.12
C GLY A 430 8.43 21.52 -11.54
N SER A 431 7.18 21.57 -12.01
CA SER A 431 6.80 21.14 -13.35
C SER A 431 5.66 21.97 -13.92
N ASP A 432 5.37 21.80 -15.20
CA ASP A 432 4.28 22.45 -15.92
C ASP A 432 3.43 21.41 -16.67
N TRP A 433 2.12 21.64 -16.77
CA TRP A 433 1.17 20.73 -17.42
C TRP A 433 -0.04 21.51 -17.98
N PRO A 434 -0.82 20.94 -18.92
CA PRO A 434 -1.81 21.71 -19.67
C PRO A 434 -2.90 22.40 -18.83
N GLU A 435 -3.29 21.83 -17.69
CA GLU A 435 -4.29 22.39 -16.77
C GLU A 435 -3.70 23.28 -15.65
N LYS A 436 -2.38 23.52 -15.62
CA LYS A 436 -1.75 24.34 -14.58
C LYS A 436 -2.20 25.80 -14.70
N VAL A 437 -2.58 26.39 -13.57
CA VAL A 437 -2.91 27.83 -13.50
C VAL A 437 -1.68 28.62 -13.12
N HIS A 438 -1.33 29.65 -13.88
CA HIS A 438 -0.12 30.45 -13.67
C HIS A 438 -0.40 31.79 -12.97
N SER A 439 -1.65 32.26 -12.95
CA SER A 439 -1.99 33.57 -12.39
C SER A 439 -3.43 33.63 -11.86
N LEU A 440 -3.70 34.60 -11.00
CA LEU A 440 -5.06 34.87 -10.51
C LEU A 440 -5.99 35.30 -11.64
N ASP A 441 -5.50 36.13 -12.57
CA ASP A 441 -6.27 36.61 -13.72
C ASP A 441 -6.75 35.43 -14.59
N GLU A 442 -5.89 34.43 -14.80
CA GLU A 442 -6.25 33.21 -15.53
C GLU A 442 -7.37 32.44 -14.81
N LEU A 443 -7.25 32.23 -13.49
CA LEU A 443 -8.26 31.54 -12.69
C LEU A 443 -9.61 32.30 -12.72
N GLN A 444 -9.57 33.62 -12.59
CA GLN A 444 -10.78 34.46 -12.64
C GLN A 444 -11.41 34.50 -14.04
N GLN A 445 -10.61 34.44 -15.11
CA GLN A 445 -11.13 34.33 -16.46
C GLN A 445 -11.88 33.01 -16.66
N GLN A 446 -11.39 31.90 -16.10
CA GLN A 446 -12.11 30.62 -16.10
C GLN A 446 -13.43 30.74 -15.32
N GLY A 447 -13.40 31.34 -14.13
CA GLY A 447 -14.61 31.59 -13.32
C GLY A 447 -15.65 32.45 -14.02
N GLN A 448 -15.24 33.49 -14.75
CA GLN A 448 -16.15 34.34 -15.54
C GLN A 448 -16.83 33.55 -16.67
N GLN A 449 -16.13 32.61 -17.31
CA GLN A 449 -16.72 31.74 -18.34
C GLN A 449 -17.77 30.82 -17.75
N GLU A 450 -17.50 30.21 -16.59
CA GLU A 450 -18.46 29.34 -15.90
C GLU A 450 -19.68 30.10 -15.39
N LEU A 451 -19.48 31.28 -14.80
CA LEU A 451 -20.58 32.16 -14.39
C LEU A 451 -21.45 32.59 -15.57
N ALA A 452 -20.87 32.75 -16.76
CA ALA A 452 -21.63 33.06 -17.96
C ALA A 452 -22.51 31.88 -18.41
N GLU A 453 -22.12 30.64 -18.16
CA GLU A 453 -22.89 29.44 -18.51
C GLU A 453 -23.73 28.86 -17.36
N ARG A 454 -23.56 29.38 -16.14
CA ARG A 454 -24.25 28.91 -14.92
C ARG A 454 -25.76 28.82 -15.09
N GLY A 455 -26.32 27.65 -14.77
CA GLY A 455 -27.74 27.31 -14.83
C GLY A 455 -28.29 27.13 -16.25
N LYS A 456 -27.44 27.18 -17.29
CA LYS A 456 -27.86 27.02 -18.69
C LYS A 456 -27.71 25.60 -19.22
N ALA A 457 -27.01 24.71 -18.50
CA ALA A 457 -26.81 23.34 -18.90
C ALA A 457 -28.14 22.62 -19.14
N LYS A 458 -28.20 21.83 -20.21
CA LYS A 458 -29.38 21.04 -20.57
C LYS A 458 -29.06 19.56 -20.60
N GLN A 459 -30.00 18.77 -20.10
CA GLN A 459 -30.02 17.32 -20.26
C GLN A 459 -30.00 16.95 -21.76
N ASN A 460 -29.39 15.81 -22.11
CA ASN A 460 -29.49 15.26 -23.46
C ASN A 460 -30.97 15.02 -23.84
N THR A 461 -31.32 15.23 -25.11
CA THR A 461 -32.72 15.20 -25.57
C THR A 461 -33.37 13.82 -25.49
N ASP A 462 -32.57 12.75 -25.46
CA ASP A 462 -32.98 11.35 -25.32
C ASP A 462 -33.02 10.90 -23.84
N ARG A 463 -32.99 11.84 -22.88
CA ARG A 463 -33.10 11.56 -21.45
C ARG A 463 -34.45 11.99 -20.90
N SER A 464 -34.94 11.25 -19.91
CA SER A 464 -36.09 11.63 -19.09
C SER A 464 -35.73 12.78 -18.13
N LYS A 465 -36.72 13.24 -17.36
CA LYS A 465 -36.49 14.19 -16.26
C LYS A 465 -35.41 13.70 -15.29
N PHE A 466 -35.37 12.40 -15.03
CA PHE A 466 -34.49 11.75 -14.05
C PHE A 466 -33.26 11.08 -14.69
N GLY A 467 -32.91 11.42 -15.93
CA GLY A 467 -31.69 10.91 -16.59
C GLY A 467 -31.81 9.48 -17.16
N GLY A 468 -32.98 8.85 -17.06
CA GLY A 468 -33.30 7.58 -17.74
C GLY A 468 -33.47 7.75 -19.25
N TRP A 469 -33.54 6.66 -20.00
CA TRP A 469 -33.62 6.71 -21.47
C TRP A 469 -35.06 6.89 -21.97
N SER A 470 -35.38 8.09 -22.48
CA SER A 470 -36.75 8.45 -22.86
C SER A 470 -37.24 7.79 -24.15
N GLU A 471 -36.32 7.39 -25.02
CA GLU A 471 -36.61 6.67 -26.28
C GLU A 471 -36.61 5.14 -26.12
N GLY A 472 -36.30 4.64 -24.92
CA GLY A 472 -36.24 3.23 -24.60
C GLY A 472 -37.60 2.59 -24.27
N PRO A 473 -37.60 1.29 -23.90
CA PRO A 473 -38.80 0.64 -23.38
C PRO A 473 -39.26 1.30 -22.08
N LYS A 474 -40.59 1.35 -21.90
CA LYS A 474 -41.26 1.93 -20.73
C LYS A 474 -41.77 0.84 -19.79
N PHE A 475 -41.55 1.06 -18.51
CA PHE A 475 -41.95 0.21 -17.38
C PHE A 475 -42.98 0.94 -16.52
N GLU A 476 -43.49 0.26 -15.49
CA GLU A 476 -44.35 0.90 -14.49
C GLU A 476 -43.61 2.04 -13.78
N ALA A 477 -44.22 3.24 -13.82
CA ALA A 477 -43.75 4.45 -13.17
C ALA A 477 -44.29 4.50 -11.74
N THR A 478 -43.44 4.17 -10.75
CA THR A 478 -43.81 4.14 -9.33
C THR A 478 -43.62 5.49 -8.63
N GLY A 479 -43.00 6.47 -9.31
CA GLY A 479 -42.57 7.73 -8.71
C GLY A 479 -41.24 7.66 -7.96
N PHE A 480 -40.58 6.50 -7.94
CA PHE A 480 -39.28 6.29 -7.27
C PHE A 480 -38.37 5.41 -8.12
N PHE A 481 -37.05 5.51 -7.88
CA PHE A 481 -36.10 4.58 -8.49
C PHE A 481 -36.31 3.16 -7.96
N ARG A 482 -36.19 2.17 -8.85
CA ARG A 482 -36.32 0.75 -8.49
C ARG A 482 -35.48 -0.11 -9.42
N VAL A 483 -35.44 -1.41 -9.14
CA VAL A 483 -34.77 -2.41 -9.98
C VAL A 483 -35.75 -3.43 -10.52
N GLU A 484 -35.49 -3.90 -11.73
CA GLU A 484 -36.28 -4.95 -12.39
C GLU A 484 -35.38 -5.80 -13.29
N LYS A 485 -35.58 -7.13 -13.26
CA LYS A 485 -34.86 -8.05 -14.14
C LYS A 485 -35.72 -8.37 -15.36
N THR A 486 -35.19 -8.11 -16.55
CA THR A 486 -35.88 -8.32 -17.83
C THR A 486 -34.96 -9.05 -18.80
N ASN A 487 -35.45 -10.12 -19.44
CA ASN A 487 -34.66 -10.92 -20.39
C ASN A 487 -33.30 -11.38 -19.83
N GLY A 488 -33.24 -11.72 -18.54
CA GLY A 488 -32.00 -12.18 -17.90
C GLY A 488 -31.02 -11.08 -17.49
N GLN A 489 -31.29 -9.81 -17.81
CA GLN A 489 -30.48 -8.65 -17.41
C GLN A 489 -31.20 -7.82 -16.34
N TRP A 490 -30.46 -7.40 -15.31
CA TRP A 490 -30.92 -6.45 -14.31
C TRP A 490 -30.88 -5.02 -14.87
N ASN A 491 -31.94 -4.26 -14.63
CA ASN A 491 -32.06 -2.86 -15.00
C ASN A 491 -32.50 -2.04 -13.79
N MET A 492 -32.01 -0.80 -13.69
CA MET A 492 -32.67 0.21 -12.87
C MET A 492 -33.74 0.89 -13.70
N ILE A 493 -34.80 1.33 -13.02
CA ILE A 493 -35.94 2.02 -13.60
C ILE A 493 -36.08 3.35 -12.86
N ASP A 494 -36.18 4.45 -13.60
CA ASP A 494 -36.38 5.78 -13.03
C ASP A 494 -37.84 6.01 -12.58
N PRO A 495 -38.13 7.09 -11.84
CA PRO A 495 -39.49 7.42 -11.37
C PRO A 495 -40.58 7.49 -12.44
N GLU A 496 -40.21 7.76 -13.70
CA GLU A 496 -41.10 7.87 -14.86
C GLU A 496 -41.17 6.57 -15.69
N GLY A 497 -40.59 5.48 -15.19
CA GLY A 497 -40.63 4.16 -15.83
C GLY A 497 -39.62 3.99 -16.97
N ASN A 498 -38.57 4.80 -17.07
CA ASN A 498 -37.53 4.62 -18.09
C ASN A 498 -36.40 3.73 -17.58
N ILE A 499 -35.73 2.98 -18.48
CA ILE A 499 -34.45 2.34 -18.14
C ILE A 499 -33.46 3.40 -17.68
N TYR A 500 -32.79 3.11 -16.57
CA TYR A 500 -31.78 3.93 -15.94
C TYR A 500 -30.49 3.14 -15.78
N PHE A 501 -29.34 3.78 -16.01
CA PHE A 501 -28.02 3.21 -15.77
C PHE A 501 -27.20 4.25 -15.03
N MET A 502 -26.73 3.89 -13.84
CA MET A 502 -26.22 4.83 -12.87
C MET A 502 -24.76 5.17 -13.16
N THR A 503 -24.52 6.33 -13.77
CA THR A 503 -23.18 6.90 -13.92
C THR A 503 -23.06 8.18 -13.11
N GLY A 504 -21.91 8.37 -12.47
CA GLY A 504 -21.72 9.50 -11.57
C GLY A 504 -20.28 9.58 -11.06
N ILE A 505 -20.04 10.61 -10.27
CA ILE A 505 -18.75 10.89 -9.63
C ILE A 505 -19.00 11.05 -8.13
N ASP A 506 -18.19 10.37 -7.32
CA ASP A 506 -18.23 10.46 -5.87
C ASP A 506 -17.56 11.76 -5.37
N ASN A 507 -17.86 12.11 -4.11
CA ASN A 507 -17.18 13.14 -3.34
C ASN A 507 -17.37 14.58 -3.86
N PHE A 508 -18.62 14.96 -4.18
CA PHE A 508 -18.98 16.37 -4.39
C PHE A 508 -19.05 17.13 -3.04
N ARG A 509 -17.89 17.32 -2.39
CA ARG A 509 -17.72 18.09 -1.15
C ARG A 509 -16.29 18.59 -1.01
N THR A 510 -16.04 19.50 -0.07
CA THR A 510 -14.71 20.08 0.17
C THR A 510 -13.95 19.45 1.34
N THR A 511 -14.59 18.60 2.14
CA THR A 511 -13.98 18.02 3.35
C THR A 511 -12.69 17.24 3.07
N ASP A 512 -12.63 16.48 1.96
CA ASP A 512 -11.44 15.70 1.60
C ASP A 512 -10.39 16.48 0.79
N THR A 513 -10.63 17.77 0.54
CA THR A 513 -9.68 18.68 -0.14
C THR A 513 -8.69 19.35 0.81
N MET A 514 -8.82 19.05 2.10
CA MET A 514 -8.03 19.62 3.19
C MET A 514 -6.68 18.90 3.35
N THR A 515 -5.60 19.64 3.57
CA THR A 515 -4.25 19.09 3.82
C THR A 515 -3.66 19.61 5.14
N ILE A 516 -2.91 18.78 5.87
CA ILE A 516 -2.26 19.15 7.14
C ILE A 516 -1.18 20.21 6.91
N THR A 517 -1.24 21.31 7.67
CA THR A 517 -0.28 22.42 7.55
C THR A 517 0.98 22.25 8.39
N GLY A 518 0.96 21.33 9.36
CA GLY A 518 2.04 21.10 10.33
C GLY A 518 1.91 21.88 11.63
N VAL A 519 0.84 22.67 11.79
CA VAL A 519 0.52 23.40 13.03
C VAL A 519 -0.57 22.67 13.81
N ASP A 520 -0.47 22.67 15.13
CA ASP A 520 -1.54 22.28 16.05
C ASP A 520 -1.83 23.44 17.01
N TYR A 521 -3.02 23.45 17.60
CA TYR A 521 -3.48 24.50 18.51
C TYR A 521 -3.88 23.91 19.86
N GLN A 522 -3.53 24.62 20.93
CA GLN A 522 -4.04 24.29 22.28
C GLN A 522 -5.55 24.55 22.36
N GLN A 523 -6.02 25.60 21.68
CA GLN A 523 -7.44 25.93 21.53
C GLN A 523 -7.73 26.06 20.04
N PRO A 524 -8.15 24.96 19.38
CA PRO A 524 -8.48 24.96 17.95
C PRO A 524 -9.59 25.95 17.61
N GLU A 525 -10.61 26.04 18.48
CA GLU A 525 -11.65 27.06 18.40
C GLU A 525 -11.02 28.45 18.60
N GLY A 526 -10.85 29.18 17.48
CA GLY A 526 -10.20 30.49 17.46
C GLY A 526 -8.68 30.47 17.23
N ARG A 527 -8.09 29.30 16.89
CA ARG A 527 -6.67 29.15 16.48
C ARG A 527 -5.68 29.79 17.46
N GLN A 528 -5.86 29.56 18.77
CA GLN A 528 -5.00 30.14 19.81
C GLN A 528 -3.94 29.15 20.33
N GLY A 529 -2.75 29.67 20.62
CA GLY A 529 -1.64 28.88 21.16
C GLY A 529 -1.04 27.91 20.14
N GLY A 530 -0.85 28.37 18.90
CA GLY A 530 -0.33 27.55 17.79
C GLY A 530 1.10 27.09 18.00
N GLU A 531 1.37 25.83 17.67
CA GLU A 531 2.68 25.19 17.77
C GLU A 531 2.97 24.41 16.47
N VAL A 532 4.20 24.54 15.94
CA VAL A 532 4.64 23.74 14.78
C VAL A 532 4.96 22.32 15.24
N LYS A 533 4.04 21.38 15.03
CA LYS A 533 4.20 19.95 15.34
C LYS A 533 5.00 19.20 14.28
N SER A 534 4.92 19.62 13.02
CA SER A 534 5.74 19.07 11.95
C SER A 534 6.37 20.18 11.11
N LYS A 535 7.69 20.34 11.27
CA LYS A 535 8.47 21.33 10.51
C LYS A 535 8.47 21.02 9.01
N LEU A 536 8.58 19.75 8.64
CA LEU A 536 8.53 19.30 7.25
C LEU A 536 7.19 19.66 6.62
N ARG A 537 6.07 19.33 7.27
CA ARG A 537 4.74 19.71 6.76
C ARG A 537 4.63 21.21 6.55
N ARG A 538 5.14 22.00 7.51
CA ARG A 538 5.10 23.46 7.43
C ARG A 538 5.95 24.01 6.29
N SER A 539 7.07 23.37 5.95
CA SER A 539 7.97 23.85 4.90
C SER A 539 7.47 23.57 3.48
N LEU A 540 6.48 22.68 3.30
CA LEU A 540 5.88 22.35 1.99
C LEU A 540 5.30 23.56 1.27
N PHE A 541 4.79 24.54 2.01
CA PHE A 541 3.95 25.60 1.46
C PHE A 541 4.73 26.90 1.32
N THR A 542 4.83 27.41 0.09
CA THR A 542 5.36 28.76 -0.16
C THR A 542 4.42 29.87 0.31
N TRP A 543 3.14 29.53 0.50
CA TRP A 543 2.10 30.46 0.89
C TRP A 543 1.00 29.76 1.70
N LEU A 544 0.54 30.44 2.74
CA LEU A 544 -0.66 30.16 3.52
C LEU A 544 -1.25 31.53 3.95
N PRO A 545 -2.58 31.70 4.04
CA PRO A 545 -3.16 33.02 4.28
C PRO A 545 -2.96 33.49 5.73
N GLU A 546 -2.77 34.80 5.89
CA GLU A 546 -2.82 35.48 7.18
C GLU A 546 -4.24 35.41 7.78
N GLU A 547 -4.36 35.54 9.10
CA GLU A 547 -5.64 35.38 9.82
C GLU A 547 -6.72 36.38 9.41
N ASP A 548 -6.36 37.59 8.96
CA ASP A 548 -7.28 38.63 8.52
C ASP A 548 -7.63 38.55 7.02
N SER A 549 -7.03 37.60 6.28
CA SER A 549 -7.38 37.34 4.90
C SER A 549 -8.77 36.70 4.78
N PRO A 550 -9.61 37.09 3.80
CA PRO A 550 -10.85 36.37 3.51
C PRO A 550 -10.61 34.86 3.26
N LEU A 551 -9.46 34.50 2.68
CA LEU A 551 -9.08 33.11 2.40
C LEU A 551 -8.78 32.29 3.67
N ALA A 552 -8.65 32.92 4.85
CA ALA A 552 -8.53 32.21 6.11
C ALA A 552 -9.78 31.38 6.45
N GLN A 553 -10.92 31.62 5.80
CA GLN A 553 -12.12 30.77 5.86
C GLN A 553 -11.89 29.35 5.31
N ALA A 554 -10.81 29.11 4.57
CA ALA A 554 -10.45 27.78 4.07
C ALA A 554 -9.55 26.97 5.04
N TYR A 555 -9.28 27.51 6.24
CA TYR A 555 -8.72 26.74 7.34
C TYR A 555 -9.80 25.93 8.08
N ASP A 556 -9.39 24.77 8.58
CA ASP A 556 -10.18 23.97 9.51
C ASP A 556 -9.25 23.23 10.48
N TYR A 557 -9.80 22.38 11.34
CA TYR A 557 -9.06 21.57 12.28
C TYR A 557 -9.60 20.13 12.31
N VAL A 558 -8.71 19.16 12.18
CA VAL A 558 -9.07 17.74 12.33
C VAL A 558 -8.62 17.23 13.69
N PRO A 559 -9.53 16.66 14.51
CA PRO A 559 -9.18 16.12 15.83
C PRO A 559 -8.50 14.74 15.76
N PHE A 560 -8.48 14.13 14.57
CA PHE A 560 -7.93 12.81 14.33
C PHE A 560 -7.50 12.67 12.87
N VAL A 561 -6.36 12.02 12.67
CA VAL A 561 -5.78 11.61 11.39
C VAL A 561 -5.59 10.10 11.45
N HIS A 562 -6.15 9.36 10.50
CA HIS A 562 -6.02 7.90 10.44
C HIS A 562 -4.56 7.47 10.21
N LYS A 563 -3.87 8.11 9.25
CA LYS A 563 -2.44 7.94 8.99
C LYS A 563 -1.81 9.24 8.49
N GLY A 564 -0.69 9.68 9.04
CA GLY A 564 -0.06 10.91 8.60
C GLY A 564 1.15 11.33 9.42
N ALA A 565 1.65 12.53 9.14
CA ALA A 565 2.80 13.12 9.84
C ALA A 565 2.48 13.58 11.27
N VAL A 566 1.20 13.75 11.58
CA VAL A 566 0.67 14.18 12.89
C VAL A 566 -0.63 13.41 13.14
N GLU A 567 -1.02 13.26 14.41
CA GLU A 567 -2.26 12.56 14.80
C GLU A 567 -3.51 13.45 14.72
N LYS A 568 -3.32 14.77 14.68
CA LYS A 568 -4.35 15.82 14.62
C LYS A 568 -3.70 17.16 14.26
N GLY A 569 -4.48 18.16 13.88
CA GLY A 569 -3.95 19.51 13.69
C GLY A 569 -4.75 20.39 12.73
N GLU A 570 -4.19 21.56 12.46
CA GLU A 570 -4.70 22.50 11.46
C GLU A 570 -4.60 21.89 10.05
N VAL A 571 -5.67 22.11 9.29
CA VAL A 571 -5.74 21.77 7.88
C VAL A 571 -6.14 23.00 7.06
N PHE A 572 -5.80 22.98 5.77
CA PHE A 572 -6.17 24.03 4.83
C PHE A 572 -6.65 23.43 3.50
N SER A 573 -7.72 23.98 2.92
CA SER A 573 -8.18 23.62 1.57
C SER A 573 -7.77 24.68 0.56
N PHE A 574 -6.73 24.36 -0.23
CA PHE A 574 -6.39 25.15 -1.41
C PHE A 574 -7.53 25.16 -2.43
N TYR A 575 -8.30 24.08 -2.53
CA TYR A 575 -9.45 24.00 -3.44
C TYR A 575 -10.52 25.03 -3.08
N LEU A 576 -10.95 25.12 -1.82
CA LEU A 576 -11.93 26.11 -1.37
C LEU A 576 -11.39 27.55 -1.54
N ALA A 577 -10.13 27.78 -1.19
CA ALA A 577 -9.49 29.07 -1.43
C ALA A 577 -9.46 29.43 -2.93
N ASN A 578 -9.27 28.44 -3.81
CA ASN A 578 -9.32 28.64 -5.26
C ASN A 578 -10.75 28.89 -5.76
N LEU A 579 -11.78 28.29 -5.19
CA LEU A 579 -13.17 28.63 -5.52
C LEU A 579 -13.47 30.11 -5.20
N MET A 580 -13.05 30.59 -4.03
CA MET A 580 -13.19 32.01 -3.65
C MET A 580 -12.46 32.94 -4.63
N ARG A 581 -11.22 32.59 -4.99
CA ARG A 581 -10.43 33.34 -5.99
C ARG A 581 -11.08 33.33 -7.37
N LYS A 582 -11.50 32.15 -7.85
CA LYS A 582 -12.08 31.89 -9.17
C LYS A 582 -13.36 32.67 -9.39
N TYR A 583 -14.23 32.70 -8.40
CA TYR A 583 -15.49 33.45 -8.46
C TYR A 583 -15.39 34.88 -7.91
N ASN A 584 -14.19 35.30 -7.51
CA ASN A 584 -13.89 36.65 -7.02
C ASN A 584 -14.86 37.09 -5.90
N THR A 585 -14.97 36.26 -4.86
CA THR A 585 -15.77 36.51 -3.65
C THR A 585 -14.91 36.40 -2.39
N ASP A 586 -15.24 37.22 -1.39
CA ASP A 586 -14.64 37.17 -0.05
C ASP A 586 -15.40 36.18 0.88
N SER A 587 -16.45 35.50 0.40
CA SER A 587 -17.24 34.54 1.19
C SER A 587 -17.02 33.10 0.70
N ALA A 588 -16.61 32.21 1.60
CA ALA A 588 -16.51 30.79 1.30
C ALA A 588 -17.89 30.18 0.96
N GLN A 589 -18.96 30.62 1.65
CA GLN A 589 -20.31 30.14 1.39
C GLN A 589 -20.81 30.56 0.00
N GLU A 590 -20.59 31.82 -0.40
CA GLU A 590 -20.97 32.26 -1.75
C GLU A 590 -20.22 31.48 -2.83
N ALA A 591 -18.93 31.22 -2.63
CA ALA A 591 -18.13 30.39 -3.53
C ALA A 591 -18.68 28.96 -3.65
N LEU A 592 -19.09 28.36 -2.53
CA LEU A 592 -19.71 27.02 -2.49
C LEU A 592 -21.08 26.99 -3.18
N ASP A 593 -21.91 28.02 -2.99
CA ASP A 593 -23.22 28.11 -3.65
C ASP A 593 -23.06 28.21 -5.18
N ILE A 594 -22.09 28.98 -5.65
CA ILE A 594 -21.74 29.06 -7.08
C ILE A 594 -21.22 27.71 -7.58
N TRP A 595 -20.25 27.14 -6.86
CA TRP A 595 -19.64 25.86 -7.19
C TRP A 595 -20.65 24.72 -7.27
N ARG A 596 -21.65 24.69 -6.38
CA ARG A 596 -22.73 23.70 -6.41
C ARG A 596 -23.48 23.74 -7.73
N ASP A 597 -23.89 24.92 -8.17
CA ASP A 597 -24.64 25.08 -9.42
C ASP A 597 -23.79 24.72 -10.64
N VAL A 598 -22.53 25.16 -10.66
CA VAL A 598 -21.55 24.81 -11.72
C VAL A 598 -21.28 23.32 -11.75
N SER A 599 -21.20 22.66 -10.59
CA SER A 599 -21.01 21.21 -10.51
C SER A 599 -22.21 20.43 -11.04
N LEU A 600 -23.44 20.91 -10.78
CA LEU A 600 -24.66 20.37 -11.39
C LEU A 600 -24.70 20.60 -12.91
N ASP A 601 -24.28 21.78 -13.39
CA ASP A 601 -24.17 22.08 -14.82
C ASP A 601 -23.19 21.11 -15.51
N ARG A 602 -21.98 20.96 -14.94
CA ARG A 602 -20.96 20.02 -15.42
C ARG A 602 -21.49 18.59 -15.47
N ASN A 603 -22.15 18.12 -14.41
CA ASN A 603 -22.70 16.76 -14.35
C ASN A 603 -23.66 16.49 -15.53
N LEU A 604 -24.59 17.42 -15.79
CA LEU A 604 -25.52 17.35 -16.92
C LEU A 604 -24.81 17.40 -18.28
N GLU A 605 -23.87 18.33 -18.47
CA GLU A 605 -23.15 18.51 -19.73
C GLU A 605 -22.27 17.29 -20.10
N TRP A 606 -21.62 16.73 -19.07
CA TRP A 606 -20.81 15.51 -19.17
C TRP A 606 -21.68 14.25 -19.29
N GLY A 607 -23.01 14.42 -19.19
CA GLY A 607 -24.01 13.38 -19.42
C GLY A 607 -24.12 12.33 -18.30
N PHE A 608 -23.53 12.59 -17.14
CA PHE A 608 -23.72 11.73 -15.97
C PHE A 608 -25.19 11.69 -15.57
N THR A 609 -25.63 10.56 -15.03
CA THR A 609 -27.03 10.41 -14.64
C THR A 609 -27.24 10.67 -13.15
N SER A 610 -26.17 10.74 -12.36
CA SER A 610 -26.25 10.93 -10.92
C SER A 610 -25.06 11.70 -10.34
N LEU A 611 -25.30 12.31 -9.18
CA LEU A 611 -24.27 12.59 -8.20
C LEU A 611 -23.93 11.28 -7.47
N GLY A 612 -22.64 11.00 -7.34
CA GLY A 612 -22.14 9.81 -6.67
C GLY A 612 -22.27 9.87 -5.16
N ASN A 613 -21.69 8.88 -4.50
CA ASN A 613 -21.62 8.80 -3.05
C ASN A 613 -20.88 10.01 -2.47
N TRP A 614 -21.19 10.39 -1.22
CA TRP A 614 -20.55 11.51 -0.52
C TRP A 614 -20.67 12.88 -1.23
N ALA A 615 -21.76 13.10 -1.97
CA ALA A 615 -22.17 14.46 -2.30
C ALA A 615 -22.56 15.20 -1.01
N ASP A 616 -22.17 16.46 -0.90
CA ASP A 616 -22.57 17.29 0.24
C ASP A 616 -24.11 17.39 0.32
N PRO A 617 -24.72 17.34 1.52
CA PRO A 617 -26.18 17.45 1.67
C PRO A 617 -26.80 18.70 1.03
N SER A 618 -26.01 19.77 0.79
CA SER A 618 -26.48 20.94 0.05
C SER A 618 -26.87 20.65 -1.41
N PHE A 619 -26.50 19.49 -1.97
CA PHE A 619 -26.96 19.00 -3.28
C PHE A 619 -28.28 18.23 -3.23
N TYR A 620 -28.78 17.85 -2.05
CA TYR A 620 -30.03 17.10 -1.94
C TYR A 620 -31.22 18.02 -2.25
N GLY A 621 -32.25 17.47 -2.90
CA GLY A 621 -33.38 18.28 -3.40
C GLY A 621 -33.04 19.24 -4.55
N ASN A 622 -31.94 19.03 -5.29
CA ASN A 622 -31.52 19.95 -6.37
C ASN A 622 -32.46 19.98 -7.59
N GLU A 623 -33.37 19.02 -7.73
CA GLU A 623 -34.34 18.88 -8.83
C GLU A 623 -33.78 18.89 -10.27
N ARG A 624 -32.50 18.53 -10.45
CA ARG A 624 -31.81 18.56 -11.74
C ARG A 624 -31.07 17.28 -12.06
N VAL A 625 -30.37 16.72 -11.07
CA VAL A 625 -29.54 15.53 -11.16
C VAL A 625 -29.92 14.58 -10.01
N PRO A 626 -30.29 13.32 -10.31
CA PRO A 626 -30.49 12.30 -9.28
C PRO A 626 -29.26 12.12 -8.39
N TYR A 627 -29.45 11.69 -7.15
CA TYR A 627 -28.35 11.55 -6.19
C TYR A 627 -28.52 10.34 -5.30
N VAL A 628 -27.44 9.94 -4.65
CA VAL A 628 -27.46 8.98 -3.54
C VAL A 628 -27.18 9.71 -2.23
N ALA A 629 -27.80 9.23 -1.15
CA ALA A 629 -27.44 9.64 0.19
C ALA A 629 -26.54 8.59 0.86
N ASN A 630 -25.92 8.96 1.98
CA ASN A 630 -25.08 8.02 2.72
C ASN A 630 -25.10 8.25 4.22
N GLY A 631 -24.76 7.21 4.98
CA GLY A 631 -24.56 7.31 6.42
C GLY A 631 -23.54 6.29 6.94
N TRP A 632 -23.06 6.53 8.15
CA TRP A 632 -22.07 5.69 8.82
C TRP A 632 -22.60 5.25 10.17
N THR A 633 -22.70 3.94 10.40
CA THR A 633 -23.17 3.38 11.68
C THR A 633 -22.14 3.62 12.78
N MET A 634 -20.85 3.66 12.43
CA MET A 634 -19.73 3.94 13.34
C MET A 634 -19.80 5.30 14.04
N PHE A 635 -20.55 6.26 13.49
CA PHE A 635 -20.79 7.57 14.12
C PHE A 635 -22.19 7.69 14.76
N GLY A 636 -22.99 6.62 14.69
CA GLY A 636 -24.35 6.59 15.25
C GLY A 636 -24.40 6.32 16.75
N GLY A 637 -23.30 5.87 17.37
CA GLY A 637 -23.21 5.62 18.80
C GLY A 637 -22.09 4.65 19.18
N GLU A 638 -22.02 4.31 20.46
CA GLU A 638 -21.06 3.33 21.00
C GLU A 638 -21.71 1.94 21.07
N PHE A 639 -21.03 0.94 20.51
CA PHE A 639 -21.46 -0.45 20.47
C PHE A 639 -20.24 -1.38 20.46
N LYS A 640 -20.46 -2.65 20.78
CA LYS A 640 -19.42 -3.69 20.72
C LYS A 640 -19.01 -3.97 19.28
N LYS A 641 -17.78 -4.42 19.09
CA LYS A 641 -17.17 -4.63 17.77
C LYS A 641 -16.51 -6.00 17.67
N ILE A 642 -16.37 -6.49 16.44
CA ILE A 642 -15.70 -7.76 16.13
C ILE A 642 -14.49 -7.44 15.24
N SER A 643 -13.32 -7.91 15.64
CA SER A 643 -12.11 -7.78 14.81
C SER A 643 -12.02 -8.93 13.81
N SER A 644 -11.60 -8.63 12.58
CA SER A 644 -11.21 -9.66 11.61
C SER A 644 -9.80 -10.21 11.87
N GLY A 645 -9.04 -9.57 12.77
CA GLY A 645 -7.60 -9.77 12.95
C GLY A 645 -6.76 -9.08 11.86
N ASN A 646 -7.38 -8.37 10.92
CA ASN A 646 -6.72 -7.65 9.85
C ASN A 646 -7.55 -6.42 9.43
N ASP A 647 -7.88 -5.60 10.42
CA ASP A 647 -8.82 -4.51 10.28
C ASP A 647 -8.15 -3.27 9.66
N TYR A 648 -8.60 -2.86 8.47
CA TYR A 648 -8.01 -1.71 7.76
C TYR A 648 -8.50 -0.38 8.35
N TRP A 649 -9.80 -0.10 8.21
CA TRP A 649 -10.42 1.11 8.77
C TRP A 649 -10.72 0.97 10.27
N GLY A 650 -10.84 -0.26 10.74
CA GLY A 650 -11.20 -0.60 12.11
C GLY A 650 -12.04 -1.89 12.18
N PRO A 651 -12.27 -2.40 13.40
CA PRO A 651 -13.13 -3.56 13.62
C PRO A 651 -14.58 -3.22 13.27
N ILE A 652 -15.33 -4.21 12.82
CA ILE A 652 -16.72 -4.04 12.37
C ILE A 652 -17.69 -4.01 13.57
N PRO A 653 -18.90 -3.43 13.44
CA PRO A 653 -19.92 -3.54 14.47
C PRO A 653 -20.25 -4.99 14.82
N ASP A 654 -20.50 -5.29 16.10
CA ASP A 654 -21.18 -6.51 16.52
C ASP A 654 -22.69 -6.33 16.23
N PRO A 655 -23.23 -7.01 15.20
CA PRO A 655 -24.58 -6.74 14.76
C PRO A 655 -25.66 -7.36 15.68
N PHE A 656 -25.25 -8.16 16.66
CA PHE A 656 -26.13 -8.73 17.68
C PHE A 656 -26.22 -7.85 18.94
N ASP A 657 -25.38 -6.80 19.05
CA ASP A 657 -25.48 -5.81 20.11
C ASP A 657 -26.73 -4.93 19.91
N PRO A 658 -27.68 -4.86 20.86
CA PRO A 658 -28.80 -3.92 20.78
C PRO A 658 -28.36 -2.46 20.59
N ALA A 659 -27.18 -2.08 21.09
CA ALA A 659 -26.63 -0.74 20.88
C ALA A 659 -26.27 -0.47 19.41
N PHE A 660 -25.89 -1.48 18.63
CA PHE A 660 -25.69 -1.33 17.19
C PHE A 660 -26.99 -0.98 16.47
N LYS A 661 -28.12 -1.60 16.85
CA LYS A 661 -29.43 -1.21 16.31
C LYS A 661 -29.75 0.26 16.59
N GLN A 662 -29.47 0.74 17.80
CA GLN A 662 -29.67 2.15 18.13
C GLN A 662 -28.76 3.06 17.30
N ALA A 663 -27.51 2.66 17.08
CA ALA A 663 -26.60 3.41 16.23
C ALA A 663 -27.08 3.46 14.76
N ALA A 664 -27.53 2.33 14.21
CA ALA A 664 -28.14 2.29 12.88
C ALA A 664 -29.39 3.18 12.79
N GLN A 665 -30.24 3.17 13.83
CA GLN A 665 -31.40 4.06 13.91
C GLN A 665 -30.97 5.53 13.87
N ASN A 666 -29.99 5.93 14.69
CA ASN A 666 -29.49 7.31 14.75
C ASN A 666 -28.87 7.75 13.42
N THR A 667 -28.13 6.85 12.75
CA THR A 667 -27.56 7.09 11.44
C THR A 667 -28.64 7.36 10.40
N VAL A 668 -29.68 6.52 10.32
CA VAL A 668 -30.77 6.70 9.34
C VAL A 668 -31.66 7.91 9.68
N ASP A 669 -31.93 8.15 10.97
CA ASP A 669 -32.67 9.34 11.41
C ASP A 669 -31.92 10.62 11.02
N LYS A 670 -30.59 10.64 11.08
CA LYS A 670 -29.78 11.77 10.58
C LYS A 670 -29.96 11.96 9.07
N ILE A 671 -29.87 10.90 8.27
CA ILE A 671 -30.07 10.99 6.81
C ILE A 671 -31.43 11.60 6.49
N ALA A 672 -32.47 11.23 7.24
CA ALA A 672 -33.81 11.77 7.08
C ALA A 672 -33.97 13.25 7.43
N THR A 673 -32.98 13.85 8.12
CA THR A 673 -32.90 15.31 8.29
C THR A 673 -32.23 16.02 7.11
N GLU A 674 -31.50 15.27 6.28
CA GLU A 674 -30.76 15.78 5.13
C GLU A 674 -31.56 15.62 3.82
N VAL A 675 -32.45 14.63 3.73
CA VAL A 675 -33.27 14.35 2.54
C VAL A 675 -34.77 14.46 2.81
N GLU A 676 -35.54 14.87 1.79
CA GLU A 676 -36.99 14.74 1.82
C GLU A 676 -37.40 13.26 1.66
N VAL A 677 -38.22 12.75 2.58
CA VAL A 677 -38.59 11.32 2.67
C VAL A 677 -39.21 10.75 1.39
N ASN A 678 -39.84 11.60 0.57
CA ASN A 678 -40.45 11.21 -0.71
C ASN A 678 -39.78 11.91 -1.90
N ASP A 679 -38.51 12.29 -1.79
CA ASP A 679 -37.78 12.88 -2.92
C ASP A 679 -37.65 11.87 -4.07
N PRO A 680 -38.26 12.11 -5.25
CA PRO A 680 -38.10 11.21 -6.40
C PRO A 680 -36.70 11.28 -7.02
N TRP A 681 -35.86 12.27 -6.67
CA TRP A 681 -34.48 12.39 -7.15
C TRP A 681 -33.48 11.57 -6.34
N LEU A 682 -33.84 11.19 -5.11
CA LEU A 682 -33.04 10.27 -4.31
C LEU A 682 -33.16 8.87 -4.92
N ILE A 683 -32.02 8.32 -5.35
CA ILE A 683 -31.93 6.95 -5.89
C ILE A 683 -32.04 5.94 -4.75
N GLY A 684 -31.31 6.18 -3.67
CA GLY A 684 -31.17 5.27 -2.56
C GLY A 684 -30.06 5.69 -1.62
N VAL A 685 -29.76 4.83 -0.65
CA VAL A 685 -28.83 5.14 0.44
C VAL A 685 -27.74 4.07 0.54
N PHE A 686 -26.48 4.51 0.58
CA PHE A 686 -25.35 3.67 1.01
C PHE A 686 -25.17 3.78 2.52
N ILE A 687 -24.95 2.66 3.21
CA ILE A 687 -24.65 2.67 4.65
C ILE A 687 -23.32 1.97 4.87
N ASP A 688 -22.40 2.70 5.50
CA ASP A 688 -20.98 2.35 5.66
C ASP A 688 -20.24 2.14 4.30
N ASN A 689 -18.96 1.81 4.38
CA ASN A 689 -18.07 1.63 3.22
C ASN A 689 -16.89 0.73 3.62
N GLU A 690 -16.55 -0.25 2.77
CA GLU A 690 -15.30 -1.03 2.86
C GLU A 690 -14.96 -1.58 4.25
N MET A 691 -15.97 -2.07 4.99
CA MET A 691 -15.72 -2.71 6.28
C MET A 691 -14.88 -3.99 6.12
N SER A 692 -14.08 -4.28 7.15
CA SER A 692 -13.12 -5.40 7.18
C SER A 692 -13.80 -6.76 7.36
N TRP A 693 -14.62 -7.18 6.39
CA TRP A 693 -15.37 -8.44 6.42
C TRP A 693 -14.50 -9.71 6.26
N GLY A 694 -13.22 -9.55 5.91
CA GLY A 694 -12.33 -10.62 5.49
C GLY A 694 -12.33 -10.84 3.97
N ASN A 695 -11.43 -11.70 3.48
CA ASN A 695 -11.30 -12.04 2.06
C ASN A 695 -10.89 -13.50 1.85
N THR A 696 -10.88 -13.95 0.60
CA THR A 696 -10.56 -15.34 0.26
C THR A 696 -9.09 -15.60 -0.06
N ALA A 697 -8.17 -14.68 0.27
CA ALA A 697 -6.74 -14.86 -0.02
C ALA A 697 -6.14 -16.04 0.76
N ASN A 698 -6.56 -16.21 2.02
CA ASN A 698 -6.24 -17.36 2.86
C ASN A 698 -7.32 -17.59 3.93
N GLU A 699 -7.26 -18.73 4.62
CA GLU A 699 -8.28 -19.12 5.62
C GLU A 699 -8.31 -18.19 6.83
N ALA A 700 -7.14 -17.72 7.26
CA ALA A 700 -7.04 -16.78 8.38
C ALA A 700 -7.78 -15.48 8.05
N ASN A 701 -7.68 -14.98 6.82
CA ASN A 701 -8.43 -13.80 6.37
C ASN A 701 -9.92 -14.10 6.17
N ARG A 702 -10.27 -15.25 5.59
CA ARG A 702 -11.67 -15.59 5.28
C ARG A 702 -12.52 -15.74 6.53
N TYR A 703 -12.00 -16.41 7.56
CA TYR A 703 -12.74 -16.72 8.77
C TYR A 703 -12.28 -15.94 10.00
N GLY A 704 -11.42 -14.93 9.82
CA GLY A 704 -10.85 -14.14 10.91
C GLY A 704 -11.88 -13.52 11.84
N LEU A 705 -13.00 -13.03 11.30
CA LEU A 705 -14.12 -12.52 12.12
C LEU A 705 -14.72 -13.59 13.04
N VAL A 706 -14.96 -14.79 12.53
CA VAL A 706 -15.56 -15.89 13.29
C VAL A 706 -14.57 -16.43 14.33
N VAL A 707 -13.30 -16.59 13.96
CA VAL A 707 -12.22 -16.99 14.87
C VAL A 707 -12.15 -16.03 16.07
N ASN A 708 -12.09 -14.73 15.81
CA ASN A 708 -12.04 -13.73 16.87
C ASN A 708 -13.34 -13.70 17.68
N ALA A 709 -14.51 -13.69 17.03
CA ALA A 709 -15.79 -13.73 17.74
C ALA A 709 -15.92 -14.94 18.67
N LEU A 710 -15.44 -16.12 18.26
CA LEU A 710 -15.44 -17.33 19.10
C LEU A 710 -14.44 -17.25 20.26
N SER A 711 -13.35 -16.49 20.13
CA SER A 711 -12.38 -16.31 21.22
C SER A 711 -12.89 -15.43 22.37
N TYR A 712 -13.92 -14.62 22.13
CA TYR A 712 -14.50 -13.74 23.14
C TYR A 712 -15.33 -14.50 24.19
N ASP A 713 -15.59 -13.84 25.32
CA ASP A 713 -16.54 -14.30 26.34
C ASP A 713 -17.98 -13.95 25.94
N ALA A 714 -18.88 -14.93 25.89
CA ALA A 714 -20.29 -14.77 25.57
C ALA A 714 -21.03 -13.82 26.52
N ALA A 715 -20.56 -13.66 27.76
CA ALA A 715 -21.09 -12.69 28.71
C ALA A 715 -20.79 -11.24 28.30
N GLN A 716 -19.77 -11.03 27.48
CA GLN A 716 -19.29 -9.72 27.03
C GLN A 716 -19.49 -9.48 25.54
N SER A 717 -19.78 -10.49 24.74
CA SER A 717 -19.94 -10.41 23.29
C SER A 717 -21.27 -11.00 22.83
N PRO A 718 -22.23 -10.16 22.42
CA PRO A 718 -23.48 -10.60 21.79
C PRO A 718 -23.26 -11.51 20.58
N ALA A 719 -22.27 -11.22 19.73
CA ALA A 719 -21.90 -12.10 18.63
C ALA A 719 -21.47 -13.48 19.12
N LYS A 720 -20.53 -13.55 20.08
CA LYS A 720 -20.10 -14.84 20.65
C LYS A 720 -21.31 -15.63 21.16
N LYS A 721 -22.19 -14.97 21.90
CA LYS A 721 -23.41 -15.59 22.41
C LYS A 721 -24.27 -16.15 21.29
N ALA A 722 -24.55 -15.38 20.24
CA ALA A 722 -25.36 -15.81 19.09
C ALA A 722 -24.72 -17.00 18.35
N LEU A 723 -23.39 -17.00 18.18
CA LEU A 723 -22.66 -18.11 17.56
C LEU A 723 -22.70 -19.37 18.42
N THR A 724 -22.58 -19.25 19.75
CA THR A 724 -22.74 -20.37 20.68
C THR A 724 -24.17 -20.92 20.66
N ASP A 725 -25.19 -20.07 20.65
CA ASP A 725 -26.60 -20.49 20.57
C ASP A 725 -26.87 -21.27 19.28
N TYR A 726 -26.31 -20.84 18.15
CA TYR A 726 -26.39 -21.56 16.86
C TYR A 726 -25.77 -22.96 16.95
N LEU A 727 -24.54 -23.08 17.49
CA LEU A 727 -23.87 -24.38 17.61
C LEU A 727 -24.60 -25.31 18.60
N GLN A 728 -25.18 -24.76 19.68
CA GLN A 728 -26.05 -25.52 20.59
C GLN A 728 -27.29 -26.04 19.87
N GLN A 729 -27.89 -25.22 19.00
CA GLN A 729 -29.04 -25.63 18.21
C GLN A 729 -28.67 -26.71 17.18
N GLU A 730 -27.53 -26.60 16.51
CA GLU A 730 -27.12 -27.55 15.48
C GLU A 730 -26.70 -28.90 16.09
N TYR A 731 -25.82 -28.87 17.09
CA TYR A 731 -25.20 -30.08 17.63
C TYR A 731 -25.93 -30.70 18.82
N LYS A 732 -26.82 -29.94 19.49
CA LYS A 732 -27.56 -30.28 20.72
C LYS A 732 -26.69 -30.53 21.95
N THR A 733 -25.63 -31.33 21.84
CA THR A 733 -24.67 -31.65 22.90
C THR A 733 -23.27 -31.18 22.50
N VAL A 734 -22.47 -30.80 23.50
CA VAL A 734 -21.08 -30.39 23.28
C VAL A 734 -20.23 -31.54 22.74
N ASP A 735 -20.53 -32.79 23.14
CA ASP A 735 -19.83 -33.98 22.65
C ASP A 735 -19.97 -34.16 21.13
N ASN A 736 -21.14 -33.84 20.57
CA ASN A 736 -21.36 -33.90 19.12
C ASN A 736 -20.52 -32.85 18.38
N LEU A 737 -20.42 -31.63 18.94
CA LEU A 737 -19.57 -30.58 18.41
C LEU A 737 -18.08 -30.99 18.50
N ALA A 738 -17.63 -31.40 19.68
CA ALA A 738 -16.27 -31.86 19.94
C ALA A 738 -15.85 -32.96 18.97
N GLN A 739 -16.71 -33.97 18.77
CA GLN A 739 -16.47 -35.05 17.83
C GLN A 739 -16.39 -34.57 16.37
N LYS A 740 -17.27 -33.65 15.98
CA LYS A 740 -17.33 -33.13 14.59
C LYS A 740 -16.17 -32.22 14.25
N TRP A 741 -15.76 -31.40 15.19
CA TRP A 741 -14.60 -30.51 15.05
C TRP A 741 -13.28 -31.24 15.34
N GLY A 742 -13.32 -32.41 15.97
CA GLY A 742 -12.12 -33.12 16.41
C GLY A 742 -11.33 -32.31 17.43
N GLN A 743 -12.04 -31.58 18.31
CA GLN A 743 -11.46 -30.68 19.31
C GLN A 743 -11.93 -31.08 20.71
N ASP A 744 -11.08 -30.88 21.71
CA ASP A 744 -11.42 -31.13 23.10
C ASP A 744 -12.23 -29.95 23.67
N ILE A 745 -13.56 -30.09 23.67
CA ILE A 745 -14.49 -29.10 24.20
C ILE A 745 -15.24 -29.70 25.39
N ASN A 746 -14.87 -29.30 26.61
CA ASN A 746 -15.31 -29.95 27.85
C ASN A 746 -16.78 -29.67 28.21
N SER A 747 -17.26 -28.45 27.96
CA SER A 747 -18.65 -28.06 28.22
C SER A 747 -19.06 -26.87 27.35
N TRP A 748 -20.38 -26.65 27.24
CA TRP A 748 -20.89 -25.42 26.63
C TRP A 748 -20.47 -24.18 27.41
N ASP A 749 -20.34 -24.25 28.74
CA ASP A 749 -19.88 -23.14 29.56
C ASP A 749 -18.42 -22.79 29.28
N SER A 750 -17.53 -23.79 29.13
CA SER A 750 -16.14 -23.54 28.75
C SER A 750 -16.04 -22.96 27.35
N PHE A 751 -16.87 -23.45 26.41
CA PHE A 751 -16.92 -22.91 25.06
C PHE A 751 -17.44 -21.47 25.04
N ALA A 752 -18.46 -21.16 25.84
CA ALA A 752 -19.07 -19.83 25.94
C ALA A 752 -18.11 -18.80 26.55
N ALA A 753 -17.30 -19.21 27.53
CA ALA A 753 -16.26 -18.34 28.12
C ALA A 753 -15.13 -17.98 27.13
N GLY A 754 -14.93 -18.80 26.10
CA GLY A 754 -14.00 -18.55 25.00
C GLY A 754 -13.59 -19.83 24.30
N PHE A 755 -13.49 -19.78 22.97
CA PHE A 755 -12.92 -20.85 22.15
C PHE A 755 -11.95 -20.24 21.15
N ASP A 756 -10.67 -20.32 21.47
CA ASP A 756 -9.60 -19.74 20.69
C ASP A 756 -8.86 -20.82 19.90
N TYR A 757 -9.32 -21.07 18.67
CA TYR A 757 -8.72 -22.03 17.75
C TYR A 757 -8.27 -21.30 16.47
N ARG A 758 -6.95 -21.14 16.34
CA ARG A 758 -6.30 -20.43 15.22
C ARG A 758 -5.47 -21.35 14.31
N ASP A 759 -5.60 -22.66 14.47
CA ASP A 759 -4.93 -23.66 13.63
C ASP A 759 -5.80 -24.03 12.40
N THR A 760 -5.31 -24.95 11.57
CA THR A 760 -5.92 -25.41 10.33
C THR A 760 -7.33 -25.96 10.56
N LEU A 761 -8.32 -25.36 9.92
CA LEU A 761 -9.71 -25.76 10.09
C LEU A 761 -10.01 -27.06 9.33
N ASN A 762 -10.66 -28.00 10.01
CA ASN A 762 -11.18 -29.20 9.34
C ASN A 762 -12.42 -28.86 8.48
N PRO A 763 -12.88 -29.75 7.57
CA PRO A 763 -14.02 -29.46 6.71
C PRO A 763 -15.34 -29.11 7.43
N ALA A 764 -15.61 -29.70 8.60
CA ALA A 764 -16.80 -29.40 9.39
C ALA A 764 -16.71 -28.00 10.03
N MET A 765 -15.55 -27.65 10.59
CA MET A 765 -15.28 -26.31 11.11
C MET A 765 -15.43 -25.26 10.02
N LYS A 766 -14.90 -25.51 8.80
CA LYS A 766 -15.06 -24.60 7.66
C LYS A 766 -16.52 -24.37 7.29
N ALA A 767 -17.33 -25.42 7.29
CA ALA A 767 -18.76 -25.31 7.01
C ALA A 767 -19.49 -24.47 8.08
N ASP A 768 -19.23 -24.74 9.36
CA ASP A 768 -19.83 -23.99 10.46
C ASP A 768 -19.34 -22.54 10.49
N TYR A 769 -18.05 -22.29 10.25
CA TYR A 769 -17.47 -20.95 10.22
C TYR A 769 -18.04 -20.14 9.04
N GLY A 770 -18.23 -20.78 7.89
CA GLY A 770 -18.93 -20.15 6.77
C GLY A 770 -20.36 -19.76 7.13
N GLN A 771 -21.12 -20.67 7.76
CA GLN A 771 -22.50 -20.39 8.19
C GLN A 771 -22.56 -19.27 9.25
N MET A 772 -21.65 -19.27 10.21
CA MET A 772 -21.55 -18.22 11.22
C MET A 772 -21.18 -16.86 10.62
N LEU A 773 -20.29 -16.82 9.62
CA LEU A 773 -19.95 -15.60 8.90
C LEU A 773 -21.14 -15.04 8.11
N GLU A 774 -21.91 -15.92 7.44
CA GLU A 774 -23.17 -15.56 6.77
C GLU A 774 -24.20 -15.00 7.77
N MET A 775 -24.29 -15.59 8.97
CA MET A 775 -25.19 -15.09 10.03
C MET A 775 -24.80 -13.69 10.52
N ILE A 776 -23.51 -13.43 10.75
CA ILE A 776 -23.03 -12.11 11.16
C ILE A 776 -23.39 -11.07 10.10
N ALA A 777 -23.07 -11.34 8.84
CA ALA A 777 -23.41 -10.43 7.73
C ALA A 777 -24.93 -10.23 7.62
N SER A 778 -25.71 -11.32 7.59
CA SER A 778 -27.17 -11.24 7.48
C SER A 778 -27.81 -10.43 8.61
N GLN A 779 -27.32 -10.57 9.85
CA GLN A 779 -27.82 -9.78 10.97
C GLN A 779 -27.51 -8.28 10.80
N TYR A 780 -26.28 -7.93 10.40
CA TYR A 780 -25.91 -6.53 10.14
C TYR A 780 -26.84 -5.92 9.07
N PHE A 781 -26.93 -6.57 7.91
CA PHE A 781 -27.69 -6.04 6.79
C PHE A 781 -29.20 -6.01 7.07
N SER A 782 -29.74 -6.96 7.83
CA SER A 782 -31.14 -6.97 8.28
C SER A 782 -31.47 -5.79 9.19
N VAL A 783 -30.60 -5.46 10.16
CA VAL A 783 -30.79 -4.32 11.06
C VAL A 783 -30.80 -3.02 10.26
N VAL A 784 -29.80 -2.82 9.38
CA VAL A 784 -29.72 -1.60 8.56
C VAL A 784 -30.91 -1.48 7.62
N GLN A 785 -31.29 -2.57 6.92
CA GLN A 785 -32.44 -2.59 6.02
C GLN A 785 -33.74 -2.18 6.73
N GLN A 786 -33.98 -2.70 7.94
CA GLN A 786 -35.19 -2.37 8.71
C GLN A 786 -35.24 -0.89 9.07
N GLU A 787 -34.10 -0.30 9.46
CA GLU A 787 -34.05 1.12 9.82
C GLU A 787 -34.17 2.03 8.59
N VAL A 788 -33.56 1.66 7.45
CA VAL A 788 -33.77 2.37 6.17
C VAL A 788 -35.24 2.30 5.76
N ALA A 789 -35.85 1.11 5.75
CA ALA A 789 -37.24 0.94 5.37
C ALA A 789 -38.23 1.65 6.32
N ARG A 790 -37.85 1.86 7.59
CA ARG A 790 -38.66 2.61 8.56
C ARG A 790 -38.81 4.07 8.15
N VAL A 791 -37.75 4.68 7.62
CA VAL A 791 -37.70 6.13 7.40
C VAL A 791 -37.81 6.51 5.92
N LEU A 792 -37.26 5.69 5.03
CA LEU A 792 -37.25 5.88 3.58
C LEU A 792 -37.85 4.65 2.88
N PRO A 793 -39.14 4.32 3.12
CA PRO A 793 -39.76 3.07 2.65
C PRO A 793 -39.87 2.93 1.13
N ASN A 794 -39.70 4.03 0.38
CA ASN A 794 -39.80 4.06 -1.08
C ASN A 794 -38.43 4.05 -1.77
N HIS A 795 -37.33 4.13 -1.02
CA HIS A 795 -35.97 4.30 -1.55
C HIS A 795 -35.16 3.03 -1.36
N MET A 796 -34.23 2.79 -2.29
CA MET A 796 -33.41 1.59 -2.29
C MET A 796 -32.34 1.63 -1.20
N TYR A 797 -32.12 0.50 -0.53
CA TYR A 797 -30.90 0.26 0.25
C TYR A 797 -29.81 -0.31 -0.67
N LEU A 798 -28.74 0.47 -0.87
CA LEU A 798 -27.66 0.19 -1.83
C LEU A 798 -26.49 -0.59 -1.21
N GLY A 799 -26.63 -1.09 0.01
CA GLY A 799 -25.61 -1.87 0.70
C GLY A 799 -24.45 -1.05 1.27
N ALA A 800 -23.30 -1.71 1.44
CA ALA A 800 -22.16 -1.23 2.23
C ALA A 800 -20.81 -1.22 1.47
N ARG A 801 -20.85 -1.16 0.13
CA ARG A 801 -19.68 -0.91 -0.76
C ARG A 801 -18.48 -1.80 -0.44
N PHE A 802 -18.62 -3.07 -0.80
CA PHE A 802 -17.60 -4.08 -0.54
C PHE A 802 -16.34 -3.84 -1.38
N ALA A 803 -15.18 -3.65 -0.74
CA ALA A 803 -13.89 -3.76 -1.42
C ALA A 803 -13.54 -5.22 -1.73
N ASP A 804 -12.64 -5.46 -2.68
CA ASP A 804 -12.17 -6.81 -3.01
C ASP A 804 -11.44 -7.51 -1.85
N TRP A 805 -10.80 -6.73 -0.99
CA TRP A 805 -10.13 -7.20 0.23
C TRP A 805 -11.09 -7.33 1.44
N GLY A 806 -12.34 -6.88 1.30
CA GLY A 806 -13.37 -6.83 2.33
C GLY A 806 -14.66 -7.54 1.93
N ILE A 807 -14.56 -8.69 1.25
CA ILE A 807 -15.71 -9.54 0.91
C ILE A 807 -15.37 -11.02 0.83
N THR A 808 -16.28 -11.85 1.34
CA THR A 808 -16.28 -13.31 1.20
C THR A 808 -17.59 -13.79 0.57
N PRO A 809 -17.67 -15.01 -0.01
CA PRO A 809 -18.94 -15.52 -0.55
C PRO A 809 -20.04 -15.59 0.50
N GLU A 810 -19.70 -15.89 1.77
CA GLU A 810 -20.65 -15.95 2.87
C GLU A 810 -21.20 -14.58 3.25
N VAL A 811 -20.34 -13.55 3.28
CA VAL A 811 -20.76 -12.17 3.54
C VAL A 811 -21.66 -11.66 2.42
N ALA A 812 -21.28 -11.90 1.16
CA ALA A 812 -22.11 -11.52 0.01
C ALA A 812 -23.48 -12.22 0.03
N LYS A 813 -23.51 -13.50 0.40
CA LYS A 813 -24.75 -14.28 0.55
C LYS A 813 -25.60 -13.78 1.72
N GLY A 814 -24.99 -13.40 2.84
CA GLY A 814 -25.69 -12.81 3.99
C GLY A 814 -26.29 -11.44 3.68
N ALA A 815 -25.62 -10.63 2.84
CA ALA A 815 -26.07 -9.30 2.45
C ALA A 815 -27.23 -9.31 1.44
N ALA A 816 -27.14 -10.18 0.42
CA ALA A 816 -28.02 -10.18 -0.75
C ALA A 816 -29.54 -10.15 -0.44
N PRO A 817 -30.08 -10.87 0.57
CA PRO A 817 -31.50 -10.82 0.89
C PRO A 817 -32.02 -9.46 1.36
N HIS A 818 -31.14 -8.60 1.87
CA HIS A 818 -31.52 -7.37 2.59
C HIS A 818 -31.25 -6.10 1.78
N VAL A 819 -30.40 -6.15 0.77
CA VAL A 819 -30.13 -5.00 -0.10
C VAL A 819 -30.95 -5.08 -1.38
N ASP A 820 -31.34 -3.92 -1.91
CA ASP A 820 -31.95 -3.81 -3.23
C ASP A 820 -30.90 -3.97 -4.33
N VAL A 821 -29.72 -3.36 -4.12
CA VAL A 821 -28.56 -3.39 -5.01
C VAL A 821 -27.31 -3.75 -4.23
N MET A 822 -26.54 -4.73 -4.72
CA MET A 822 -25.23 -5.07 -4.18
C MET A 822 -24.20 -4.03 -4.62
N SER A 823 -23.40 -3.49 -3.71
CA SER A 823 -22.37 -2.49 -4.03
C SER A 823 -20.96 -3.01 -3.80
N TYR A 824 -20.07 -2.71 -4.74
CA TYR A 824 -18.67 -3.14 -4.73
C TYR A 824 -17.74 -2.00 -5.12
N ASN A 825 -16.64 -1.82 -4.42
CA ASN A 825 -15.56 -0.94 -4.86
C ASN A 825 -14.53 -1.78 -5.61
N LEU A 826 -14.16 -1.36 -6.82
CA LEU A 826 -13.30 -2.14 -7.69
C LEU A 826 -12.32 -1.24 -8.45
N TYR A 827 -11.16 -1.05 -7.82
CA TYR A 827 -9.99 -0.47 -8.45
C TYR A 827 -9.25 -1.52 -9.28
N ALA A 828 -9.58 -1.59 -10.56
CA ALA A 828 -9.03 -2.55 -11.52
C ALA A 828 -9.08 -1.99 -12.95
N ASN A 829 -8.41 -2.62 -13.91
CA ASN A 829 -8.48 -2.20 -15.31
C ASN A 829 -9.88 -2.46 -15.92
N ASP A 830 -10.52 -3.55 -15.51
CA ASP A 830 -11.88 -3.96 -15.89
C ASP A 830 -12.41 -5.07 -14.96
N LEU A 831 -13.66 -5.50 -15.15
CA LEU A 831 -14.26 -6.62 -14.39
C LEU A 831 -13.52 -7.96 -14.53
N LYS A 832 -12.79 -8.21 -15.63
CA LYS A 832 -12.13 -9.51 -15.85
C LYS A 832 -10.79 -9.58 -15.14
N SER A 833 -10.19 -8.42 -14.86
CA SER A 833 -8.86 -8.32 -14.27
C SER A 833 -8.79 -8.61 -12.77
N LYS A 834 -9.89 -8.40 -12.02
CA LYS A 834 -9.91 -8.55 -10.55
C LYS A 834 -11.30 -8.94 -10.05
N GLY A 835 -11.38 -9.83 -9.04
CA GLY A 835 -12.62 -10.30 -8.41
C GLY A 835 -13.23 -11.58 -9.02
N ASP A 836 -14.00 -12.34 -8.24
CA ASP A 836 -14.73 -13.54 -8.69
C ASP A 836 -16.20 -13.22 -9.02
N TRP A 837 -16.43 -12.61 -10.18
CA TRP A 837 -17.76 -12.23 -10.66
C TRP A 837 -18.59 -13.42 -11.16
N SER A 838 -18.02 -14.62 -11.24
CA SER A 838 -18.76 -15.84 -11.61
C SER A 838 -19.87 -16.20 -10.60
N ARG A 839 -19.85 -15.55 -9.43
CA ARG A 839 -20.80 -15.73 -8.34
C ARG A 839 -22.06 -14.87 -8.46
N LEU A 840 -22.06 -13.81 -9.28
CA LEU A 840 -23.23 -12.92 -9.43
C LEU A 840 -24.52 -13.68 -9.77
N PRO A 841 -24.52 -14.70 -10.67
CA PRO A 841 -25.71 -15.51 -10.93
C PRO A 841 -26.25 -16.29 -9.73
N LYS A 842 -25.41 -16.60 -8.73
CA LYS A 842 -25.84 -17.31 -7.52
C LYS A 842 -26.55 -16.38 -6.54
N LEU A 843 -26.16 -15.11 -6.49
CA LEU A 843 -26.81 -14.09 -5.66
C LEU A 843 -28.07 -13.55 -6.33
N ASP A 844 -28.08 -13.53 -7.66
CA ASP A 844 -29.13 -12.97 -8.51
C ASP A 844 -29.67 -11.62 -8.05
N LYS A 845 -28.74 -10.66 -7.88
CA LYS A 845 -29.04 -9.28 -7.49
C LYS A 845 -28.44 -8.30 -8.50
N PRO A 846 -29.09 -7.14 -8.71
CA PRO A 846 -28.43 -6.05 -9.42
C PRO A 846 -27.23 -5.57 -8.59
N SER A 847 -26.18 -5.15 -9.30
CA SER A 847 -24.92 -4.73 -8.70
C SER A 847 -24.50 -3.35 -9.19
N ILE A 848 -23.78 -2.61 -8.36
CA ILE A 848 -23.17 -1.32 -8.72
C ILE A 848 -21.69 -1.33 -8.34
N ILE A 849 -20.86 -0.72 -9.18
CA ILE A 849 -19.52 -0.32 -8.76
C ILE A 849 -19.63 1.00 -8.01
N GLY A 850 -19.36 0.98 -6.71
CA GLY A 850 -19.34 2.16 -5.86
C GLY A 850 -18.16 3.07 -6.15
N GLU A 851 -16.98 2.50 -6.45
CA GLU A 851 -15.75 3.25 -6.71
C GLU A 851 -14.90 2.57 -7.77
N PHE A 852 -14.34 3.38 -8.66
CA PHE A 852 -13.18 3.07 -9.48
C PHE A 852 -12.49 4.37 -9.90
N HIS A 853 -11.21 4.30 -10.27
CA HIS A 853 -10.53 5.41 -10.91
C HIS A 853 -9.34 4.98 -11.73
N PHE A 854 -8.80 5.94 -12.47
CA PHE A 854 -7.48 5.90 -13.07
C PHE A 854 -6.82 7.26 -12.85
N GLY A 855 -5.51 7.30 -12.69
CA GLY A 855 -4.79 8.58 -12.72
C GLY A 855 -3.43 8.48 -13.33
N SER A 856 -2.69 9.58 -13.30
CA SER A 856 -1.36 9.67 -13.90
C SER A 856 -0.51 10.74 -13.22
N THR A 857 0.80 10.59 -13.34
CA THR A 857 1.81 11.52 -12.83
C THR A 857 2.35 12.46 -13.91
N ASP A 858 1.71 12.53 -15.10
CA ASP A 858 1.97 13.56 -16.13
C ASP A 858 1.40 14.95 -15.75
N THR A 859 1.15 15.15 -14.46
CA THR A 859 0.56 16.35 -13.85
C THR A 859 1.45 16.81 -12.69
N GLY A 860 0.99 17.79 -11.91
CA GLY A 860 1.67 18.22 -10.68
C GLY A 860 1.55 17.28 -9.47
N LEU A 861 0.95 16.09 -9.64
CA LEU A 861 0.71 15.15 -8.54
C LEU A 861 1.73 14.01 -8.55
N PHE A 862 2.12 13.57 -7.35
CA PHE A 862 3.18 12.60 -7.15
C PHE A 862 2.70 11.15 -7.12
N HIS A 863 1.41 10.91 -7.33
CA HIS A 863 0.81 9.59 -7.26
C HIS A 863 -0.38 9.50 -8.22
N GLY A 864 -0.37 8.50 -9.11
CA GLY A 864 -1.46 8.29 -10.07
C GLY A 864 -2.76 7.78 -9.42
N GLY A 865 -2.66 7.09 -8.29
CA GLY A 865 -3.79 6.51 -7.56
C GLY A 865 -3.62 5.00 -7.49
N ILE A 866 -4.70 4.28 -7.21
CA ILE A 866 -4.67 2.82 -7.10
C ILE A 866 -4.44 2.19 -8.48
N VAL A 867 -5.08 2.72 -9.52
CA VAL A 867 -4.78 2.30 -10.91
C VAL A 867 -4.16 3.47 -11.66
N THR A 868 -2.91 3.30 -12.09
CA THR A 868 -2.14 4.33 -12.76
C THR A 868 -2.05 4.08 -14.26
N THR A 869 -2.11 5.16 -15.03
CA THR A 869 -1.97 5.20 -16.50
C THR A 869 -0.81 6.13 -16.89
N PRO A 870 -0.23 5.98 -18.09
CA PRO A 870 0.93 6.78 -18.47
C PRO A 870 0.70 8.28 -18.65
N ASN A 871 -0.54 8.73 -18.93
CA ASN A 871 -0.89 10.14 -19.13
C ASN A 871 -2.43 10.36 -19.12
N GLN A 872 -2.86 11.63 -19.10
CA GLN A 872 -4.29 12.01 -19.09
C GLN A 872 -5.08 11.47 -20.30
N LYS A 873 -4.44 11.28 -21.46
CA LYS A 873 -5.12 10.71 -22.65
C LYS A 873 -5.43 9.23 -22.45
N GLU A 874 -4.48 8.46 -21.93
CA GLU A 874 -4.72 7.05 -21.59
C GLU A 874 -5.66 6.91 -20.39
N ARG A 875 -5.62 7.81 -19.40
CA ARG A 875 -6.58 7.91 -18.30
C ARG A 875 -8.04 7.98 -18.82
N GLY A 876 -8.31 8.87 -19.77
CA GLY A 876 -9.64 8.98 -20.39
C GLY A 876 -10.04 7.74 -21.21
N LYS A 877 -9.12 7.11 -21.94
CA LYS A 877 -9.43 5.87 -22.66
C LYS A 877 -9.75 4.72 -21.70
N MET A 878 -9.01 4.62 -20.61
CA MET A 878 -9.19 3.59 -19.61
C MET A 878 -10.53 3.73 -18.90
N PHE A 879 -10.99 4.96 -18.63
CA PHE A 879 -12.37 5.22 -18.19
C PHE A 879 -13.39 4.53 -19.11
N THR A 880 -13.28 4.74 -20.43
CA THR A 880 -14.21 4.15 -21.40
C THR A 880 -14.11 2.62 -21.45
N HIS A 881 -12.89 2.07 -21.40
CA HIS A 881 -12.65 0.63 -21.35
C HIS A 881 -13.34 -0.01 -20.14
N TYR A 882 -13.08 0.52 -18.95
CA TYR A 882 -13.68 0.05 -17.70
C TYR A 882 -15.20 0.12 -17.74
N MET A 883 -15.75 1.29 -18.11
CA MET A 883 -17.20 1.51 -18.14
C MET A 883 -17.93 0.62 -19.15
N ASN A 884 -17.31 0.30 -20.30
CA ASN A 884 -17.88 -0.69 -21.22
C ASN A 884 -17.93 -2.09 -20.59
N SER A 885 -16.89 -2.49 -19.84
CA SER A 885 -16.92 -3.78 -19.13
C SER A 885 -18.07 -3.88 -18.13
N ILE A 886 -18.40 -2.78 -17.43
CA ILE A 886 -19.56 -2.71 -16.53
C ILE A 886 -20.87 -2.78 -17.32
N LEU A 887 -20.98 -1.99 -18.39
CA LEU A 887 -22.17 -1.92 -19.24
C LEU A 887 -22.53 -3.27 -19.86
N GLU A 888 -21.51 -4.07 -20.21
CA GLU A 888 -21.63 -5.39 -20.83
C GLU A 888 -22.10 -6.49 -19.87
N ASN A 889 -21.95 -6.31 -18.56
CA ASN A 889 -22.32 -7.33 -17.58
C ASN A 889 -23.83 -7.26 -17.25
N PRO A 890 -24.58 -8.39 -17.29
CA PRO A 890 -26.02 -8.39 -17.10
C PRO A 890 -26.48 -8.13 -15.66
N TYR A 891 -25.59 -8.16 -14.68
CA TYR A 891 -25.92 -7.88 -13.27
C TYR A 891 -25.63 -6.43 -12.88
N PHE A 892 -24.69 -5.76 -13.55
CA PHE A 892 -24.32 -4.41 -13.20
C PHE A 892 -25.29 -3.38 -13.77
N VAL A 893 -25.73 -2.45 -12.93
CA VAL A 893 -26.66 -1.35 -13.26
C VAL A 893 -26.01 0.03 -13.21
N GLY A 894 -24.70 0.10 -12.93
CA GLY A 894 -23.97 1.36 -12.92
C GLY A 894 -22.57 1.25 -12.34
N ALA A 895 -21.87 2.39 -12.39
CA ALA A 895 -20.58 2.61 -11.76
C ALA A 895 -20.38 4.09 -11.42
N HIS A 896 -19.81 4.38 -10.25
CA HIS A 896 -19.39 5.70 -9.83
C HIS A 896 -17.87 5.83 -9.79
N TRP A 897 -17.37 6.94 -10.31
CA TRP A 897 -15.95 7.28 -10.31
C TRP A 897 -15.56 7.89 -8.96
N PHE A 898 -14.45 7.46 -8.37
CA PHE A 898 -13.87 8.10 -7.19
C PHE A 898 -12.64 8.93 -7.58
N GLN A 899 -12.71 10.26 -7.68
CA GLN A 899 -13.73 11.18 -7.14
C GLN A 899 -13.80 12.50 -7.94
N TYR A 900 -14.56 13.51 -7.47
CA TYR A 900 -14.74 14.77 -8.20
C TYR A 900 -13.46 15.61 -8.31
N THR A 901 -12.79 15.85 -7.19
CA THR A 901 -11.55 16.65 -7.13
C THR A 901 -10.34 15.76 -6.95
N ASP A 902 -9.18 16.18 -7.45
CA ASP A 902 -7.92 15.54 -7.02
C ASP A 902 -7.77 15.64 -5.51
N SER A 903 -7.09 14.66 -4.92
CA SER A 903 -6.62 14.82 -3.54
C SER A 903 -5.50 15.87 -3.50
N PRO A 904 -5.29 16.58 -2.38
CA PRO A 904 -4.21 17.57 -2.27
C PRO A 904 -2.86 16.96 -2.63
N ALA A 905 -2.01 17.70 -3.36
CA ALA A 905 -0.67 17.23 -3.74
C ALA A 905 0.18 16.77 -2.55
N THR A 906 -0.08 17.34 -1.37
CA THR A 906 0.58 17.03 -0.10
C THR A 906 -0.23 16.08 0.79
N GLY A 907 -1.23 15.38 0.27
CA GLY A 907 -2.00 14.39 1.00
C GLY A 907 -3.24 14.97 1.67
N ARG A 908 -4.39 14.35 1.46
CA ARG A 908 -5.62 14.67 2.20
C ARG A 908 -5.41 14.39 3.69
N ALA A 909 -6.04 15.20 4.54
CA ALA A 909 -5.79 15.19 5.98
C ALA A 909 -6.06 13.85 6.67
N TRP A 910 -6.99 13.05 6.16
CA TRP A 910 -7.38 11.77 6.76
C TRP A 910 -6.24 10.75 6.79
N ASP A 911 -5.52 10.55 5.68
CA ASP A 911 -4.60 9.41 5.51
C ASP A 911 -3.42 9.68 4.56
N GLY A 912 -3.25 10.91 4.09
CA GLY A 912 -2.15 11.30 3.21
C GLY A 912 -2.32 10.96 1.73
N GLU A 913 -3.47 10.45 1.27
CA GLU A 913 -3.71 10.24 -0.17
C GLU A 913 -3.53 11.53 -0.97
N ASN A 914 -2.67 11.51 -1.99
CA ASN A 914 -2.35 12.64 -2.86
C ASN A 914 -2.47 12.30 -4.35
N TYR A 915 -3.58 11.64 -4.69
CA TYR A 915 -3.78 10.97 -5.96
C TYR A 915 -4.35 11.89 -7.06
N ASN A 916 -3.95 11.63 -8.31
CA ASN A 916 -4.57 12.21 -9.51
C ASN A 916 -5.87 11.51 -9.89
N VAL A 917 -6.91 11.71 -9.07
CA VAL A 917 -8.16 10.93 -9.15
C VAL A 917 -9.38 11.83 -9.37
N GLY A 918 -9.18 13.14 -9.52
CA GLY A 918 -10.24 14.09 -9.80
C GLY A 918 -10.67 14.14 -11.26
N PHE A 919 -11.94 14.44 -11.49
CA PHE A 919 -12.40 15.04 -12.75
C PHE A 919 -11.94 16.50 -12.91
N VAL A 920 -11.66 17.17 -11.78
CA VAL A 920 -11.10 18.53 -11.74
C VAL A 920 -9.84 18.59 -10.87
N THR A 921 -8.93 19.51 -11.21
CA THR A 921 -7.72 19.82 -10.46
C THR A 921 -8.02 20.54 -9.13
N VAL A 922 -6.97 20.77 -8.32
CA VAL A 922 -7.02 21.66 -7.12
C VAL A 922 -7.47 23.10 -7.44
N THR A 923 -7.36 23.54 -8.69
CA THR A 923 -7.80 24.87 -9.17
C THR A 923 -9.21 24.85 -9.76
N ASP A 924 -9.95 23.75 -9.57
CA ASP A 924 -11.28 23.53 -10.15
C ASP A 924 -11.28 23.61 -11.70
N THR A 925 -10.20 23.16 -12.33
CA THR A 925 -10.06 23.06 -13.78
C THR A 925 -10.36 21.63 -14.24
N PRO A 926 -11.33 21.40 -15.15
CA PRO A 926 -11.63 20.04 -15.63
C PRO A 926 -10.52 19.41 -16.49
N TYR A 927 -10.25 18.13 -16.25
CA TYR A 927 -9.35 17.33 -17.09
C TYR A 927 -9.99 17.00 -18.45
N ARG A 928 -9.52 17.68 -19.50
CA ARG A 928 -10.19 17.69 -20.81
C ARG A 928 -10.33 16.30 -21.44
N GLU A 929 -9.28 15.49 -21.39
CA GLU A 929 -9.28 14.15 -22.00
C GLU A 929 -10.24 13.18 -21.28
N LEU A 930 -10.31 13.25 -19.94
CA LEU A 930 -11.22 12.43 -19.14
C LEU A 930 -12.69 12.86 -19.37
N VAL A 931 -12.98 14.16 -19.28
CA VAL A 931 -14.32 14.72 -19.52
C VAL A 931 -14.84 14.35 -20.91
N LYS A 932 -13.99 14.46 -21.94
CA LYS A 932 -14.35 14.10 -23.31
C LYS A 932 -14.79 12.64 -23.44
N GLN A 933 -14.02 11.72 -22.85
CA GLN A 933 -14.29 10.28 -22.92
C GLN A 933 -15.53 9.91 -22.11
N ALA A 934 -15.68 10.48 -20.90
CA ALA A 934 -16.88 10.31 -20.08
C ALA A 934 -18.15 10.80 -20.80
N THR A 935 -18.09 12.00 -21.39
CA THR A 935 -19.20 12.57 -22.17
C THR A 935 -19.59 11.67 -23.34
N GLN A 936 -18.61 11.15 -24.08
CA GLN A 936 -18.86 10.25 -25.20
C GLN A 936 -19.50 8.91 -24.76
N PHE A 937 -19.00 8.32 -23.67
CA PHE A 937 -19.57 7.10 -23.10
C PHE A 937 -21.02 7.33 -22.67
N ASN A 938 -21.25 8.31 -21.79
CA ASN A 938 -22.55 8.62 -21.19
C ASN A 938 -23.64 8.93 -22.23
N ARG A 939 -23.30 9.62 -23.33
CA ARG A 939 -24.25 9.91 -24.41
C ARG A 939 -24.64 8.70 -25.26
N THR A 940 -23.85 7.62 -25.22
CA THR A 940 -24.06 6.44 -26.10
C THR A 940 -24.40 5.15 -25.36
N MET A 941 -24.43 5.15 -24.02
CA MET A 941 -24.55 3.93 -23.22
C MET A 941 -25.90 3.21 -23.34
N TYR A 942 -27.04 3.91 -23.38
CA TYR A 942 -28.34 3.24 -23.36
C TYR A 942 -28.64 2.42 -24.62
N PRO A 943 -28.46 2.94 -25.86
CA PRO A 943 -28.62 2.13 -27.06
C PRO A 943 -27.67 0.93 -27.10
N LYS A 944 -26.43 1.09 -26.61
CA LYS A 944 -25.47 0.00 -26.50
C LYS A 944 -25.95 -1.09 -25.54
N ARG A 945 -26.44 -0.70 -24.35
CA ARG A 945 -26.97 -1.65 -23.35
C ARG A 945 -28.17 -2.43 -23.89
N LEU A 946 -29.11 -1.76 -24.57
CA LEU A 946 -30.27 -2.44 -25.15
C LEU A 946 -29.86 -3.43 -26.25
N ALA A 947 -28.89 -3.09 -27.10
CA ALA A 947 -28.41 -3.97 -28.16
C ALA A 947 -27.87 -5.31 -27.62
N LEU A 948 -27.30 -5.31 -26.41
CA LEU A 948 -26.81 -6.51 -25.73
C LEU A 948 -27.93 -7.42 -25.21
N GLN A 949 -29.15 -6.92 -24.99
CA GLN A 949 -30.30 -7.75 -24.58
C GLN A 949 -30.86 -8.61 -25.72
N ASN A 950 -30.55 -8.25 -26.97
CA ASN A 950 -31.05 -8.91 -28.18
C ASN A 950 -30.07 -9.95 -28.76
N GLN A 951 -28.92 -10.16 -28.11
CA GLN A 951 -27.90 -11.17 -28.43
C GLN A 951 -27.98 -12.31 -27.41
#